data_AF-A0A936V789-F1
#
_entry.id   AF-A0A936V789-F1
#
_cell.length_a   1.000
_cell.length_b   1.000
_cell.length_c   1.000
_cell.angle_alpha   90.00
_cell.angle_beta   90.00
_cell.angle_gamma   90.00
#
_symmetry.space_group_name_H-M   'P 1'
#
loop_
_entity.id
_entity.type
_entity.pdbx_description
1 polymer ?
#
loop_
_entity_poly.entity_id
_entity_poly.type
_entity_poly.pdbx_seq_one_letter_code
_entity_poly.pdbx_strand_id
1 'polypeptide(L)'
;MTTDTQPPSMPGSPILMGATTTTAQLSWSAATDNLGIAGYDILRDGRLLSQVPATVLTYMNSGLTAGASYSFSVRAYDANGNYSLPSPALVVVLPTSGASGSVSGSSSSSSSSSSSSSGSTGGVTKPPVSSSSSGSSSSSSSSSSSGGFASSSSSSSSSSSSSSSSSGGQAQATRLPVEVIGAVGLVESAKLTVVGDPTAASYLWLKTHRLNWREDGEFATTDKPVNSVRSGSKGSVRLNGGAWVAMTNATVSCERHEAEMGCMNGAYMSLRLRVAMSKLGSPGLKVGENTLEFRFDATDGVSSGWRVLGIDFRNANGQSLIANNFTWDDPDTWTPPLNTDTDIKAGRALWSSAALTDLNFTPSTRSAIRGKCASCHVSDGEDLAYFNYSNKSIIARSVFHGLSELQGKQIASYIRSLDLKLPQGYTRKSAGRPWNPPYQPGPGLDSKPVELWAAGAGLDAVLDRDRDMKNYFFPGGQYKAEIMGANGFLNPRETPQAMQYPDWNAWLPTIAVEDLVADPSQLSGSPTMKAFKQASDALEAYKRSPNDQSLGSAFWYRRQFLETRNRHAFPTEFWFTDRDQPAPPRTVALSIKQTRHNLAKVAWYNVRQFELNRKYGLEDKTRQSWAAGAPQVSAGFRSWGETARTMFETAPHFVADHAALTFNFTQAGNYLSTAWYSLEQIINGGYKAGAFGIDWNYHPGHIAGMARTAPNAPYHAYRMAWALIWMYQSIPLQDWRTTPPVPWTPQSFGFSQRQFGQGLDLVYGSAELEARGDITRAERAQLQESMALAFLGVAERYRPEQWVRRVADDDAHRSADNFETANYVAHFVPNHVEGWCEWGYQADCYYERIKNLKESGLVTPTTLTRLVNWAAGVWPKGEWAKLR
;
A
#
# COMPACT_ATOMS: atom_id res chain seq x y z
N MET A 1 -41.37 13.65 -24.72
CA MET A 1 -40.99 14.51 -23.58
C MET A 1 -39.54 14.20 -23.28
N THR A 2 -38.69 15.22 -23.22
CA THR A 2 -37.27 15.08 -22.88
C THR A 2 -37.15 14.58 -21.45
N THR A 3 -36.50 13.43 -21.24
CA THR A 3 -36.17 12.92 -19.90
C THR A 3 -35.08 13.79 -19.29
N ASP A 4 -35.33 14.37 -18.11
CA ASP A 4 -34.26 15.05 -17.37
C ASP A 4 -33.25 14.04 -16.84
N THR A 5 -31.97 14.34 -17.03
CA THR A 5 -30.85 13.54 -16.50
C THR A 5 -29.97 14.35 -15.56
N GLN A 6 -30.23 15.64 -15.40
CA GLN A 6 -29.50 16.51 -14.50
C GLN A 6 -30.23 16.57 -13.16
N PRO A 7 -29.56 16.27 -12.04
CA PRO A 7 -30.18 16.38 -10.71
C PRO A 7 -30.28 17.85 -10.27
N PRO A 8 -31.25 18.18 -9.39
CA PRO A 8 -31.32 19.49 -8.77
C PRO A 8 -30.03 19.88 -8.04
N SER A 9 -29.77 21.18 -7.93
CA SER A 9 -28.70 21.69 -7.09
C SER A 9 -28.92 21.30 -5.62
N MET A 10 -27.86 21.28 -4.83
CA MET A 10 -27.99 21.06 -3.39
C MET A 10 -28.76 22.22 -2.73
N PRO A 11 -29.75 21.95 -1.86
CA PRO A 11 -30.42 22.99 -1.05
C PRO A 11 -29.45 23.64 -0.06
N GLY A 12 -29.80 24.82 0.46
CA GLY A 12 -29.06 25.44 1.55
C GLY A 12 -29.09 24.57 2.83
N SER A 13 -28.06 24.68 3.67
CA SER A 13 -28.08 24.03 4.99
C SER A 13 -29.30 24.48 5.80
N PRO A 14 -30.04 23.55 6.43
CA PRO A 14 -31.10 23.93 7.34
C PRO A 14 -30.58 24.83 8.45
N ILE A 15 -31.38 25.81 8.83
CA ILE A 15 -31.17 26.65 10.01
C ILE A 15 -32.26 26.36 11.03
N LEU A 16 -31.91 26.42 12.31
CA LEU A 16 -32.86 26.26 13.40
C LEU A 16 -33.64 27.56 13.59
N MET A 17 -34.94 27.52 13.35
CA MET A 17 -35.85 28.65 13.59
C MET A 17 -36.31 28.71 15.05
N GLY A 18 -36.38 27.55 15.70
CA GLY A 18 -36.71 27.41 17.12
C GLY A 18 -36.76 25.95 17.54
N ALA A 19 -36.57 25.68 18.82
CA ALA A 19 -36.69 24.35 19.40
C ALA A 19 -37.37 24.40 20.77
N THR A 20 -38.18 23.38 21.07
CA THR A 20 -38.66 23.09 22.43
C THR A 20 -37.96 21.84 22.95
N THR A 21 -38.33 21.38 24.15
CA THR A 21 -37.85 20.10 24.69
C THR A 21 -38.25 18.88 23.83
N THR A 22 -39.23 19.02 22.92
CA THR A 22 -39.73 17.90 22.08
C THR A 22 -39.95 18.26 20.60
N THR A 23 -39.57 19.46 20.16
CA THR A 23 -39.74 19.90 18.76
C THR A 23 -38.54 20.69 18.25
N ALA A 24 -38.31 20.67 16.93
CA ALA A 24 -37.34 21.51 16.23
C ALA A 24 -37.94 22.02 14.92
N GLN A 25 -37.95 23.34 14.72
CA GLN A 25 -38.41 24.00 13.51
C GLN A 25 -37.22 24.40 12.63
N LEU A 26 -37.23 23.94 11.38
CA LEU A 26 -36.17 24.10 10.41
C LEU A 26 -36.63 25.01 9.28
N SER A 27 -35.71 25.78 8.71
CA SER A 27 -35.88 26.39 7.38
C SER A 27 -34.63 26.20 6.54
N TRP A 28 -34.73 26.22 5.20
CA TRP A 28 -33.59 26.10 4.29
C TRP A 28 -33.79 26.95 3.04
N SER A 29 -32.69 27.29 2.36
CA SER A 29 -32.75 27.97 1.06
C SER A 29 -33.06 26.97 -0.06
N ALA A 30 -33.89 27.38 -1.02
CA ALA A 30 -34.30 26.56 -2.14
C ALA A 30 -33.11 26.11 -3.00
N ALA A 31 -33.22 24.91 -3.57
CA ALA A 31 -32.39 24.47 -4.68
C ALA A 31 -32.94 24.99 -6.02
N THR A 32 -32.17 24.82 -7.09
CA THR A 32 -32.57 25.13 -8.47
C THR A 32 -32.34 23.92 -9.37
N ASP A 33 -33.12 23.79 -10.43
CA ASP A 33 -33.00 22.72 -11.41
C ASP A 33 -33.35 23.24 -12.82
N ASN A 34 -32.85 22.59 -13.88
CA ASN A 34 -33.07 22.99 -15.27
C ASN A 34 -34.50 22.76 -15.77
N LEU A 35 -35.21 21.73 -15.28
CA LEU A 35 -36.64 21.50 -15.58
C LEU A 35 -37.55 21.64 -14.35
N GLY A 36 -36.97 21.85 -13.17
CA GLY A 36 -37.65 22.27 -11.96
C GLY A 36 -37.72 21.19 -10.90
N ILE A 37 -37.88 21.63 -9.65
CA ILE A 37 -37.89 20.75 -8.48
C ILE A 37 -39.32 20.32 -8.18
N ALA A 38 -39.51 19.04 -7.89
CA ALA A 38 -40.79 18.48 -7.44
C ALA A 38 -40.96 18.61 -5.92
N GLY A 39 -39.88 18.46 -5.13
CA GLY A 39 -39.93 18.69 -3.69
C GLY A 39 -38.62 18.54 -2.96
N TYR A 40 -38.73 18.44 -1.64
CA TYR A 40 -37.61 18.23 -0.72
C TYR A 40 -37.85 17.04 0.19
N ASP A 41 -36.82 16.22 0.35
CA ASP A 41 -36.72 15.23 1.40
C ASP A 41 -36.04 15.86 2.62
N ILE A 42 -36.71 15.85 3.77
CA ILE A 42 -36.13 16.19 5.07
C ILE A 42 -35.57 14.92 5.67
N LEU A 43 -34.29 14.93 6.01
CA LEU A 43 -33.60 13.80 6.62
C LEU A 43 -33.27 14.09 8.09
N ARG A 44 -33.48 13.09 8.95
CA ARG A 44 -33.01 13.07 10.34
C ARG A 44 -32.05 11.91 10.53
N ASP A 45 -30.85 12.20 11.02
CA ASP A 45 -29.77 11.23 11.27
C ASP A 45 -29.46 10.36 10.02
N GLY A 46 -29.50 11.01 8.84
CA GLY A 46 -29.25 10.38 7.55
C GLY A 46 -30.39 9.53 6.99
N ARG A 47 -31.56 9.48 7.66
CA ARG A 47 -32.77 8.77 7.20
C ARG A 47 -33.84 9.75 6.77
N LEU A 48 -34.61 9.41 5.74
CA LEU A 48 -35.78 10.17 5.32
C LEU A 48 -36.76 10.26 6.50
N LEU A 49 -37.04 11.48 6.94
CA LEU A 49 -38.01 11.79 7.97
C LEU A 49 -39.38 12.14 7.35
N SER A 50 -39.36 13.00 6.33
CA SER A 50 -40.57 13.46 5.65
C SER A 50 -40.23 14.03 4.28
N GLN A 51 -41.24 14.18 3.43
CA GLN A 51 -41.15 14.78 2.11
C GLN A 51 -42.12 15.95 2.01
N VAL A 52 -41.68 17.08 1.47
CA VAL A 52 -42.50 18.29 1.30
C VAL A 52 -42.45 18.80 -0.14
N PRO A 53 -43.52 19.45 -0.65
CA PRO A 53 -43.52 20.05 -1.98
C PRO A 53 -42.45 21.14 -2.17
N ALA A 54 -42.06 21.42 -3.41
CA ALA A 54 -41.00 22.40 -3.72
C ALA A 54 -41.28 23.82 -3.23
N THR A 55 -42.56 24.17 -2.99
CA THR A 55 -42.97 25.47 -2.44
C THR A 55 -42.79 25.56 -0.91
N VAL A 56 -42.44 24.47 -0.24
CA VAL A 56 -42.27 24.40 1.22
C VAL A 56 -40.78 24.38 1.55
N LEU A 57 -40.32 25.41 2.27
CA LEU A 57 -38.92 25.58 2.68
C LEU A 57 -38.73 25.57 4.20
N THR A 58 -39.73 25.05 4.92
CA THR A 58 -39.73 24.94 6.38
C THR A 58 -40.30 23.60 6.82
N TYR A 59 -39.80 23.05 7.92
CA TYR A 59 -40.30 21.79 8.47
C TYR A 59 -40.26 21.80 9.99
N MET A 60 -41.34 21.37 10.65
CA MET A 60 -41.39 21.20 12.10
C MET A 60 -41.32 19.71 12.44
N ASN A 61 -40.23 19.29 13.07
CA ASN A 61 -40.10 17.95 13.60
C ASN A 61 -40.62 17.89 15.04
N SER A 62 -41.50 16.92 15.34
CA SER A 62 -42.09 16.72 16.66
C SER A 62 -41.76 15.33 17.24
N GLY A 63 -42.06 15.12 18.52
CA GLY A 63 -41.83 13.84 19.20
C GLY A 63 -40.35 13.55 19.49
N LEU A 64 -39.57 14.61 19.70
CA LEU A 64 -38.14 14.51 20.01
C LEU A 64 -37.91 14.36 21.53
N THR A 65 -36.74 13.84 21.90
CA THR A 65 -36.36 13.62 23.30
C THR A 65 -35.54 14.80 23.83
N ALA A 66 -35.93 15.33 25.00
CA ALA A 66 -35.21 16.41 25.68
C ALA A 66 -33.75 16.02 25.95
N GLY A 67 -32.80 16.94 25.72
CA GLY A 67 -31.37 16.70 25.88
C GLY A 67 -30.71 15.83 24.80
N ALA A 68 -31.48 15.24 23.87
CA ALA A 68 -30.94 14.47 22.76
C ALA A 68 -30.44 15.37 21.62
N SER A 69 -29.45 14.88 20.88
CA SER A 69 -28.91 15.53 19.68
C SER A 69 -29.47 14.87 18.42
N TYR A 70 -29.88 15.67 17.44
CA TYR A 70 -30.41 15.23 16.15
C TYR A 70 -29.72 15.97 15.01
N SER A 71 -29.44 15.26 13.92
CA SER A 71 -28.84 15.83 12.71
C SER A 71 -29.88 15.97 11.60
N PHE A 72 -30.08 17.18 11.08
CA PHE A 72 -31.05 17.48 10.03
C PHE A 72 -30.38 17.90 8.74
N SER A 73 -30.77 17.30 7.61
CA SER A 73 -30.36 17.74 6.26
C SER A 73 -31.55 17.71 5.31
N VAL A 74 -31.44 18.41 4.18
CA VAL A 74 -32.50 18.47 3.17
C VAL A 74 -31.89 18.21 1.80
N ARG A 75 -32.53 17.38 0.97
CA ARG A 75 -32.19 17.23 -0.46
C ARG A 75 -33.40 17.53 -1.34
N ALA A 76 -33.17 18.08 -2.51
CA ALA A 76 -34.20 18.32 -3.52
C ALA A 76 -34.36 17.10 -4.42
N TYR A 77 -35.55 16.92 -4.99
CA TYR A 77 -35.83 15.94 -6.04
C TYR A 77 -36.70 16.56 -7.14
N ASP A 78 -36.51 16.11 -8.37
CA ASP A 78 -37.29 16.54 -9.54
C ASP A 78 -38.44 15.55 -9.87
N ALA A 79 -39.24 15.87 -10.89
CA ALA A 79 -40.35 15.02 -11.34
C ALA A 79 -39.88 13.74 -12.06
N ASN A 80 -38.61 13.66 -12.43
CA ASN A 80 -37.99 12.55 -13.15
C ASN A 80 -37.25 11.57 -12.22
N GLY A 81 -37.24 11.84 -10.91
CA GLY A 81 -36.63 10.99 -9.90
C GLY A 81 -35.13 11.23 -9.71
N ASN A 82 -34.58 12.33 -10.23
CA ASN A 82 -33.23 12.76 -9.92
C ASN A 82 -33.23 13.49 -8.57
N TYR A 83 -32.20 13.24 -7.76
CA TYR A 83 -32.03 13.83 -6.43
C TYR A 83 -30.75 14.65 -6.36
N SER A 84 -30.80 15.79 -5.69
CA SER A 84 -29.60 16.52 -5.30
C SER A 84 -28.79 15.73 -4.27
N LEU A 85 -27.53 16.14 -4.07
CA LEU A 85 -26.84 15.84 -2.82
C LEU A 85 -27.64 16.44 -1.64
N PRO A 86 -27.66 15.80 -0.46
CA PRO A 86 -28.17 16.43 0.76
C PRO A 86 -27.35 17.65 1.14
N SER A 87 -28.02 18.68 1.64
CA SER A 87 -27.37 19.83 2.27
C SER A 87 -26.42 19.40 3.38
N PRO A 88 -25.39 20.21 3.72
CA PRO A 88 -24.67 20.01 4.97
C PRO A 88 -25.66 19.97 6.15
N ALA A 89 -25.40 19.07 7.10
CA ALA A 89 -26.35 18.81 8.17
C ALA A 89 -26.27 19.85 9.31
N LEU A 90 -27.43 20.20 9.84
CA LEU A 90 -27.60 20.99 11.06
C LEU A 90 -27.75 20.04 12.26
N VAL A 91 -26.84 20.13 13.22
CA VAL A 91 -26.96 19.40 14.49
C VAL A 91 -27.71 20.26 15.50
N VAL A 92 -28.81 19.74 16.03
CA VAL A 92 -29.67 20.39 17.03
C VAL A 92 -29.66 19.57 18.31
N VAL A 93 -29.24 20.18 19.41
CA VAL A 93 -29.36 19.60 20.76
C VAL A 93 -30.61 20.18 21.42
N LEU A 94 -31.54 19.33 21.84
CA LEU A 94 -32.77 19.80 22.47
C LEU A 94 -32.54 20.28 23.91
N PRO A 95 -33.24 21.34 24.35
CA PRO A 95 -33.27 21.73 25.75
C PRO A 95 -33.67 20.57 26.65
N THR A 96 -33.06 20.47 27.83
CA THR A 96 -33.50 19.57 28.90
C THR A 96 -34.73 20.15 29.61
N SER A 97 -35.55 19.32 30.26
CA SER A 97 -36.85 19.72 30.83
C SER A 97 -36.80 20.64 32.06
N GLY A 98 -35.80 21.52 32.17
CA GLY A 98 -35.55 22.33 33.37
C GLY A 98 -35.15 23.79 33.12
N ALA A 99 -35.14 24.29 31.89
CA ALA A 99 -34.78 25.68 31.61
C ALA A 99 -35.98 26.48 31.07
N SER A 100 -36.70 27.14 31.96
CA SER A 100 -37.54 28.29 31.62
C SER A 100 -36.66 29.54 31.63
N GLY A 101 -36.55 30.24 30.50
CA GLY A 101 -35.74 31.46 30.40
C GLY A 101 -35.85 32.12 29.03
N SER A 102 -36.68 33.16 28.97
CA SER A 102 -36.99 34.05 27.84
C SER A 102 -35.78 34.52 27.03
N VAL A 103 -35.92 34.55 25.70
CA VAL A 103 -35.04 35.30 24.80
C VAL A 103 -35.47 36.77 24.81
N SER A 104 -34.57 37.67 25.17
CA SER A 104 -34.67 39.09 24.85
C SER A 104 -33.35 39.54 24.25
N GLY A 105 -33.39 40.06 23.03
CA GLY A 105 -32.23 40.60 22.35
C GLY A 105 -31.83 41.97 22.90
N SER A 106 -30.56 42.35 22.70
CA SER A 106 -30.10 43.70 22.29
C SER A 106 -28.56 43.81 22.34
N SER A 107 -28.00 44.12 21.17
CA SER A 107 -26.93 45.10 20.88
C SER A 107 -25.89 45.53 21.93
N SER A 108 -24.63 45.31 21.56
CA SER A 108 -23.45 46.20 21.64
C SER A 108 -23.37 47.31 22.70
N SER A 109 -22.30 47.29 23.50
CA SER A 109 -21.31 48.39 23.54
C SER A 109 -20.11 48.05 24.41
N SER A 110 -18.97 48.56 23.94
CA SER A 110 -17.61 48.50 24.47
C SER A 110 -17.41 49.28 25.78
N SER A 111 -16.51 48.80 26.63
CA SER A 111 -15.54 49.69 27.29
C SER A 111 -14.36 48.91 27.86
N SER A 112 -13.20 49.24 27.32
CA SER A 112 -11.86 48.98 27.77
C SER A 112 -11.56 49.50 29.17
N SER A 113 -10.74 48.76 29.92
CA SER A 113 -9.77 49.37 30.83
C SER A 113 -8.55 48.46 31.01
N SER A 114 -7.44 49.02 30.53
CA SER A 114 -6.05 48.61 30.64
C SER A 114 -5.53 48.57 32.09
N SER A 115 -4.62 47.64 32.36
CA SER A 115 -3.52 47.90 33.31
C SER A 115 -2.29 47.05 32.99
N SER A 116 -1.24 47.76 32.64
CA SER A 116 0.15 47.40 32.36
C SER A 116 0.95 46.97 33.60
N SER A 117 1.91 46.08 33.42
CA SER A 117 3.30 46.12 33.96
C SER A 117 3.95 44.73 33.77
N SER A 118 4.96 44.52 32.91
CA SER A 118 6.37 44.99 32.87
C SER A 118 7.33 44.16 33.74
N GLY A 119 8.41 43.67 33.12
CA GLY A 119 9.60 43.07 33.76
C GLY A 119 9.89 41.64 33.29
N SER A 120 10.57 41.37 32.16
CA SER A 120 11.97 41.64 31.79
C SER A 120 12.95 40.52 32.19
N THR A 121 13.68 40.02 31.17
CA THR A 121 15.08 39.51 31.14
C THR A 121 15.40 38.24 31.94
N GLY A 122 16.14 37.24 31.44
CA GLY A 122 17.00 37.11 30.25
C GLY A 122 17.99 35.93 30.43
N GLY A 123 18.70 35.58 29.36
CA GLY A 123 19.91 34.70 29.34
C GLY A 123 19.60 33.21 29.13
N VAL A 124 19.80 32.57 27.98
CA VAL A 124 21.00 32.37 27.12
C VAL A 124 22.18 31.70 27.84
N THR A 125 22.38 30.40 27.57
CA THR A 125 23.70 29.77 27.32
C THR A 125 23.58 28.46 26.52
N LYS A 126 24.34 28.38 25.42
CA LYS A 126 24.76 27.23 24.58
C LYS A 126 25.87 26.41 25.32
N PRO A 127 26.62 25.44 24.74
CA PRO A 127 26.43 24.24 23.87
C PRO A 127 27.01 22.97 24.63
N PRO A 128 27.68 21.92 24.07
CA PRO A 128 27.67 21.20 22.78
C PRO A 128 27.58 19.63 22.88
N VAL A 129 27.55 19.01 21.69
CA VAL A 129 27.85 17.64 21.23
C VAL A 129 28.85 16.73 22.01
N SER A 130 28.56 15.41 22.09
CA SER A 130 29.15 14.28 21.30
C SER A 130 29.31 12.91 22.03
N SER A 131 28.95 11.83 21.32
CA SER A 131 29.59 10.50 21.17
C SER A 131 29.66 9.42 22.29
N SER A 132 29.05 8.26 21.96
CA SER A 132 29.50 6.84 22.04
C SER A 132 30.07 6.20 23.33
N SER A 133 29.52 5.04 23.75
CA SER A 133 30.16 3.70 23.63
C SER A 133 29.48 2.59 24.47
N SER A 134 29.29 1.43 23.83
CA SER A 134 29.27 0.00 24.28
C SER A 134 29.33 -0.43 25.76
N GLY A 135 28.59 -1.51 26.08
CA GLY A 135 28.83 -2.42 27.22
C GLY A 135 27.85 -3.60 27.32
N SER A 136 28.37 -4.83 27.40
CA SER A 136 27.68 -6.12 27.25
C SER A 136 27.23 -6.77 28.58
N SER A 137 26.17 -7.60 28.48
CA SER A 137 25.89 -8.90 29.15
C SER A 137 26.11 -9.12 30.68
N SER A 138 25.08 -9.63 31.36
CA SER A 138 25.10 -10.89 32.15
C SER A 138 23.75 -11.16 32.84
N SER A 139 23.62 -12.36 33.38
CA SER A 139 22.45 -13.23 33.42
C SER A 139 21.79 -13.41 34.80
N SER A 140 20.61 -14.04 34.76
CA SER A 140 20.11 -15.14 35.63
C SER A 140 19.11 -14.90 36.78
N SER A 141 18.15 -15.84 36.80
CA SER A 141 17.40 -16.47 37.92
C SER A 141 16.19 -15.79 38.58
N SER A 142 15.01 -16.28 38.17
CA SER A 142 13.95 -16.93 38.98
C SER A 142 13.66 -16.49 40.42
N SER A 143 12.39 -16.13 40.70
CA SER A 143 11.52 -16.90 41.62
C SER A 143 10.10 -16.32 41.69
N SER A 144 9.13 -17.23 41.70
CA SER A 144 7.70 -17.08 41.95
C SER A 144 7.36 -16.54 43.35
N SER A 145 6.31 -15.73 43.47
CA SER A 145 5.35 -15.87 44.57
C SER A 145 3.99 -15.26 44.23
N SER A 146 2.98 -16.04 44.59
CA SER A 146 1.54 -15.80 44.55
C SER A 146 1.09 -14.78 45.59
N GLY A 147 0.12 -13.94 45.22
CA GLY A 147 -0.69 -13.15 46.15
C GLY A 147 -1.99 -12.71 45.48
N GLY A 148 -3.10 -13.36 45.83
CA GLY A 148 -4.43 -12.90 45.45
C GLY A 148 -4.91 -11.77 46.35
N PHE A 149 -5.79 -10.91 45.82
CA PHE A 149 -7.14 -10.59 46.31
C PHE A 149 -7.63 -9.21 45.84
N ALA A 150 -8.92 -9.18 45.53
CA ALA A 150 -9.85 -8.05 45.57
C ALA A 150 -9.76 -6.95 44.49
N SER A 151 -10.63 -7.15 43.51
CA SER A 151 -11.48 -6.16 42.84
C SER A 151 -11.79 -4.89 43.65
N SER A 152 -11.52 -3.73 43.05
CA SER A 152 -12.36 -2.54 43.19
C SER A 152 -12.46 -1.81 41.86
N SER A 153 -13.71 -1.65 41.45
CA SER A 153 -14.20 -0.96 40.25
C SER A 153 -13.92 0.53 40.31
N SER A 154 -13.25 1.08 39.30
CA SER A 154 -13.31 2.50 38.96
C SER A 154 -13.55 2.67 37.46
N SER A 155 -14.81 2.94 37.14
CA SER A 155 -15.28 3.39 35.83
C SER A 155 -14.70 4.77 35.54
N SER A 156 -13.79 4.86 34.57
CA SER A 156 -13.35 6.13 33.99
C SER A 156 -13.96 6.26 32.59
N SER A 157 -15.11 6.93 32.52
CA SER A 157 -15.72 7.39 31.28
C SER A 157 -14.96 8.60 30.76
N SER A 158 -14.21 8.43 29.67
CA SER A 158 -13.60 9.54 28.94
C SER A 158 -14.62 10.16 27.98
N SER A 159 -15.43 11.07 28.52
CA SER A 159 -16.20 12.05 27.75
C SER A 159 -15.32 13.27 27.50
N SER A 160 -15.01 13.55 26.23
CA SER A 160 -14.36 14.80 25.83
C SER A 160 -15.38 15.95 25.85
N SER A 161 -15.47 16.64 26.99
CA SER A 161 -16.14 17.93 27.13
C SER A 161 -15.13 19.07 26.97
N SER A 162 -15.38 19.94 26.00
CA SER A 162 -14.69 21.22 25.86
C SER A 162 -15.16 22.17 26.97
N SER A 163 -14.29 22.42 27.94
CA SER A 163 -14.44 23.51 28.90
C SER A 163 -13.38 24.57 28.62
N SER A 164 -13.84 25.77 28.30
CA SER A 164 -13.00 26.96 28.21
C SER A 164 -12.68 27.43 29.63
N SER A 165 -11.47 27.13 30.10
CA SER A 165 -10.87 27.81 31.24
C SER A 165 -9.59 28.50 30.77
N SER A 166 -9.58 29.83 30.85
CA SER A 166 -8.41 30.65 30.59
C SER A 166 -7.45 30.54 31.77
N SER A 167 -6.59 29.54 31.70
CA SER A 167 -5.29 29.52 32.36
C SER A 167 -4.26 29.31 31.26
N GLY A 168 -3.10 29.96 31.35
CA GLY A 168 -2.06 29.94 30.31
C GLY A 168 -1.57 28.53 30.01
N GLY A 169 -2.28 27.84 29.13
CA GLY A 169 -2.00 26.47 28.72
C GLY A 169 -0.96 26.48 27.61
N GLN A 170 0.10 25.71 27.80
CA GLN A 170 1.00 25.39 26.70
C GLN A 170 0.19 24.88 25.51
N ALA A 171 0.52 25.34 24.30
CA ALA A 171 -0.13 24.92 23.07
C ALA A 171 -0.12 23.38 22.99
N GLN A 172 -1.31 22.78 22.98
CA GLN A 172 -1.46 21.33 22.90
C GLN A 172 -0.85 20.82 21.58
N ALA A 173 0.01 19.81 21.67
CA ALA A 173 0.66 19.23 20.51
C ALA A 173 -0.39 18.66 19.53
N THR A 174 -0.18 18.90 18.23
CA THR A 174 -1.06 18.37 17.18
C THR A 174 -0.89 16.86 17.08
N ARG A 175 -1.97 16.10 17.21
CA ARG A 175 -1.94 14.64 17.14
C ARG A 175 -2.00 14.15 15.70
N LEU A 176 -1.10 13.25 15.31
CA LEU A 176 -1.05 12.60 14.00
C LEU A 176 -1.23 11.08 14.11
N PRO A 177 -1.85 10.40 13.14
CA PRO A 177 -2.49 11.01 11.97
C PRO A 177 -3.79 11.72 12.35
N VAL A 178 -4.19 12.71 11.54
CA VAL A 178 -5.57 13.21 11.57
C VAL A 178 -6.42 12.25 10.74
N GLU A 179 -7.28 11.47 11.39
CA GLU A 179 -8.13 10.48 10.73
C GLU A 179 -9.47 11.08 10.32
N VAL A 180 -9.62 11.43 9.04
CA VAL A 180 -10.86 11.95 8.43
C VAL A 180 -11.67 10.77 7.87
N ILE A 181 -12.21 9.95 8.78
CA ILE A 181 -12.85 8.66 8.46
C ILE A 181 -14.22 8.56 9.11
N GLY A 182 -15.25 8.32 8.30
CA GLY A 182 -16.64 8.26 8.75
C GLY A 182 -17.63 8.58 7.64
N ALA A 183 -18.75 9.20 8.02
CA ALA A 183 -19.77 9.63 7.06
C ALA A 183 -19.22 10.68 6.09
N VAL A 184 -19.75 10.67 4.86
CA VAL A 184 -19.51 11.77 3.91
C VAL A 184 -19.95 13.09 4.53
N GLY A 185 -19.11 14.11 4.41
CA GLY A 185 -19.26 15.42 5.06
C GLY A 185 -18.56 15.54 6.42
N LEU A 186 -18.00 14.46 6.98
CA LEU A 186 -17.26 14.51 8.25
C LEU A 186 -16.10 15.50 8.16
N VAL A 187 -15.96 16.35 9.19
CA VAL A 187 -14.87 17.32 9.34
C VAL A 187 -14.04 16.98 10.57
N GLU A 188 -12.71 17.02 10.42
CA GLU A 188 -11.74 16.91 11.51
C GLU A 188 -10.82 18.12 11.51
N SER A 189 -10.31 18.50 12.69
CA SER A 189 -9.47 19.70 12.83
C SER A 189 -8.11 19.39 13.43
N ALA A 190 -7.12 20.19 13.04
CA ALA A 190 -5.79 20.21 13.59
C ALA A 190 -5.41 21.66 13.92
N LYS A 191 -4.89 21.89 15.13
CA LYS A 191 -4.36 23.18 15.54
C LYS A 191 -2.86 23.22 15.27
N LEU A 192 -2.35 24.33 14.75
CA LEU A 192 -0.93 24.54 14.44
C LEU A 192 -0.49 25.91 14.94
N THR A 193 0.72 25.99 15.51
CA THR A 193 1.27 27.27 15.97
C THR A 193 2.31 27.77 14.98
N VAL A 194 2.01 28.91 14.32
CA VAL A 194 2.94 29.62 13.43
C VAL A 194 3.82 30.54 14.27
N VAL A 195 5.14 30.37 14.16
CA VAL A 195 6.14 31.13 14.93
C VAL A 195 6.91 32.15 14.10
N GLY A 196 6.89 32.01 12.77
CA GLY A 196 7.49 32.95 11.82
C GLY A 196 6.51 34.00 11.31
N ASP A 197 7.00 34.84 10.38
CA ASP A 197 6.15 35.75 9.62
C ASP A 197 5.19 34.94 8.71
N PRO A 198 3.86 35.01 8.92
CA PRO A 198 2.90 34.26 8.12
C PRO A 198 2.87 34.69 6.66
N THR A 199 3.32 35.90 6.33
CA THR A 199 3.39 36.39 4.94
C THR A 199 4.49 35.69 4.13
N ALA A 200 5.46 35.06 4.80
CA ALA A 200 6.49 34.25 4.15
C ALA A 200 5.95 32.89 3.67
N ALA A 201 4.75 32.47 4.11
CA ALA A 201 4.17 31.19 3.72
C ALA A 201 3.82 31.19 2.22
N SER A 202 4.36 30.22 1.50
CA SER A 202 4.08 30.03 0.06
C SER A 202 3.07 28.90 -0.16
N TYR A 203 3.10 27.86 0.67
CA TYR A 203 2.15 26.74 0.59
C TYR A 203 1.95 26.02 1.92
N LEU A 204 0.77 25.41 2.05
CA LEU A 204 0.51 24.33 3.00
C LEU A 204 1.05 23.03 2.41
N TRP A 205 1.97 22.38 3.12
CA TRP A 205 2.48 21.05 2.81
C TRP A 205 1.70 19.99 3.60
N LEU A 206 1.28 18.92 2.92
CA LEU A 206 0.57 17.80 3.53
C LEU A 206 1.21 16.49 3.08
N LYS A 207 1.39 15.54 4.00
CA LYS A 207 1.56 14.12 3.68
C LYS A 207 0.24 13.43 3.98
N THR A 208 -0.38 12.77 3.03
CA THR A 208 -1.70 12.15 3.20
C THR A 208 -1.73 10.71 2.70
N HIS A 209 -2.70 9.93 3.18
CA HIS A 209 -3.09 8.70 2.52
C HIS A 209 -4.05 8.95 1.36
N ARG A 210 -4.00 8.05 0.37
CA ARG A 210 -4.75 7.96 -0.89
C ARG A 210 -6.00 8.86 -0.99
N LEU A 211 -5.81 10.07 -1.54
CA LEU A 211 -6.90 10.99 -1.88
C LEU A 211 -7.42 10.83 -3.31
N ASN A 212 -6.68 10.11 -4.16
CA ASN A 212 -7.08 9.73 -5.51
C ASN A 212 -8.16 8.63 -5.51
N TRP A 213 -9.01 8.62 -6.53
CA TRP A 213 -9.99 7.56 -6.75
C TRP A 213 -9.29 6.26 -7.14
N ARG A 214 -9.83 5.12 -6.68
CA ARG A 214 -9.17 3.84 -6.94
C ARG A 214 -9.12 3.50 -8.43
N GLU A 215 -10.24 3.73 -9.12
CA GLU A 215 -10.46 3.35 -10.51
C GLU A 215 -9.69 4.23 -11.50
N ASP A 216 -9.45 5.50 -11.16
CA ASP A 216 -8.74 6.44 -12.03
C ASP A 216 -7.23 6.16 -12.11
N GLY A 217 -6.64 5.36 -11.21
CA GLY A 217 -5.21 5.04 -11.24
C GLY A 217 -4.88 3.56 -11.44
N GLU A 218 -5.55 2.67 -10.71
CA GLU A 218 -5.16 1.25 -10.61
C GLU A 218 -5.71 0.39 -11.77
N PHE A 219 -6.80 0.85 -12.39
CA PHE A 219 -7.56 0.10 -13.40
C PHE A 219 -7.89 0.93 -14.65
N ALA A 220 -7.26 2.10 -14.80
CA ALA A 220 -7.41 2.91 -16.00
C ALA A 220 -6.75 2.18 -17.18
N THR A 221 -7.56 1.89 -18.20
CA THR A 221 -7.13 1.28 -19.45
C THR A 221 -7.13 2.32 -20.57
N THR A 222 -6.48 2.03 -21.69
CA THR A 222 -6.38 2.96 -22.83
C THR A 222 -7.75 3.32 -23.43
N ASP A 223 -8.73 2.43 -23.30
CA ASP A 223 -10.13 2.59 -23.72
C ASP A 223 -11.05 3.21 -22.64
N LYS A 224 -10.57 3.33 -21.38
CA LYS A 224 -11.26 3.99 -20.26
C LYS A 224 -10.28 4.84 -19.45
N PRO A 225 -9.96 6.05 -19.94
CA PRO A 225 -8.93 6.87 -19.33
C PRO A 225 -9.32 7.35 -17.93
N VAL A 226 -8.28 7.67 -17.15
CA VAL A 226 -8.32 8.44 -15.91
C VAL A 226 -9.32 9.60 -16.06
N ASN A 227 -10.24 9.75 -15.10
CA ASN A 227 -11.35 10.72 -15.06
C ASN A 227 -12.68 10.26 -15.70
N SER A 228 -12.78 9.03 -16.20
CA SER A 228 -14.03 8.53 -16.81
C SER A 228 -15.06 8.01 -15.81
N VAL A 229 -14.71 7.86 -14.52
CA VAL A 229 -15.61 7.20 -13.56
C VAL A 229 -16.30 8.16 -12.58
N ARG A 230 -15.65 9.22 -12.06
CA ARG A 230 -16.29 10.10 -11.05
C ARG A 230 -15.84 11.56 -11.12
N SER A 231 -16.80 12.48 -10.98
CA SER A 231 -16.55 13.92 -10.79
C SER A 231 -16.35 14.24 -9.30
N GLY A 232 -15.43 15.17 -8.98
CA GLY A 232 -15.23 15.70 -7.62
C GLY A 232 -13.98 15.21 -6.87
N SER A 233 -13.79 15.68 -5.63
CA SER A 233 -12.68 15.32 -4.72
C SER A 233 -13.10 14.32 -3.66
N LYS A 234 -12.16 13.47 -3.19
CA LYS A 234 -12.36 12.60 -2.01
C LYS A 234 -12.31 13.39 -0.70
N GLY A 235 -11.54 14.48 -0.66
CA GLY A 235 -11.42 15.32 0.51
C GLY A 235 -11.04 16.75 0.19
N SER A 236 -11.24 17.62 1.17
CA SER A 236 -10.97 19.05 1.08
C SER A 236 -10.31 19.58 2.36
N VAL A 237 -9.65 20.73 2.26
CA VAL A 237 -9.04 21.44 3.40
C VAL A 237 -9.51 22.88 3.45
N ARG A 238 -9.57 23.47 4.65
CA ARG A 238 -9.67 24.92 4.83
C ARG A 238 -8.81 25.39 6.00
N LEU A 239 -8.48 26.68 5.99
CA LEU A 239 -7.69 27.34 7.02
C LEU A 239 -8.54 28.38 7.73
N ASN A 240 -8.55 28.35 9.07
CA ASN A 240 -9.15 29.35 9.94
C ASN A 240 -10.62 29.66 9.59
N GLY A 241 -11.40 28.64 9.22
CA GLY A 241 -12.81 28.80 8.83
C GLY A 241 -13.04 29.40 7.44
N GLY A 242 -11.99 29.56 6.62
CA GLY A 242 -12.08 30.02 5.23
C GLY A 242 -12.81 29.07 4.29
N ALA A 243 -12.72 29.33 2.98
CA ALA A 243 -13.37 28.51 1.96
C ALA A 243 -12.75 27.09 1.90
N TRP A 244 -13.59 26.09 1.59
CA TRP A 244 -13.12 24.73 1.33
C TRP A 244 -12.35 24.66 0.01
N VAL A 245 -11.14 24.13 0.07
CA VAL A 245 -10.32 23.80 -1.09
C VAL A 245 -10.41 22.29 -1.33
N ALA A 246 -11.13 21.90 -2.37
CA ALA A 246 -11.18 20.52 -2.85
C ALA A 246 -9.77 20.03 -3.20
N MET A 247 -9.39 18.80 -2.83
CA MET A 247 -8.09 18.21 -3.19
C MET A 247 -8.18 17.55 -4.56
N THR A 248 -7.68 18.23 -5.59
CA THR A 248 -7.64 17.76 -6.99
C THR A 248 -6.35 18.25 -7.66
N ASN A 249 -5.99 17.69 -8.82
CA ASN A 249 -4.84 18.18 -9.59
C ASN A 249 -4.96 19.66 -10.03
N ALA A 250 -6.15 20.28 -9.96
CA ALA A 250 -6.34 21.70 -10.26
C ALA A 250 -6.04 22.64 -9.07
N THR A 251 -6.01 22.10 -7.86
CA THR A 251 -5.90 22.87 -6.61
C THR A 251 -4.65 22.54 -5.80
N VAL A 252 -4.07 21.36 -6.01
CA VAL A 252 -2.85 20.91 -5.35
C VAL A 252 -1.79 20.53 -6.38
N SER A 253 -0.53 20.67 -6.00
CA SER A 253 0.62 20.09 -6.71
C SER A 253 1.28 19.03 -5.82
N CYS A 254 1.80 17.97 -6.40
CA CYS A 254 2.56 16.97 -5.65
C CYS A 254 4.06 17.28 -5.59
N GLU A 255 4.76 16.68 -4.63
CA GLU A 255 6.23 16.57 -4.68
C GLU A 255 6.67 15.75 -5.91
N ARG A 256 7.96 15.87 -6.27
CA ARG A 256 8.50 15.46 -7.58
C ARG A 256 8.07 14.06 -8.02
N HIS A 257 8.28 13.01 -7.23
CA HIS A 257 8.01 11.63 -7.67
C HIS A 257 6.53 11.31 -7.80
N GLU A 258 5.74 11.80 -6.85
CA GLU A 258 4.29 11.67 -6.95
C GLU A 258 3.77 12.45 -8.16
N ALA A 259 4.32 13.64 -8.45
CA ALA A 259 3.98 14.44 -9.63
C ALA A 259 4.40 13.76 -10.94
N GLU A 260 5.61 13.21 -11.00
CA GLU A 260 6.12 12.43 -12.13
C GLU A 260 5.18 11.28 -12.45
N MET A 261 4.55 10.66 -11.45
CA MET A 261 3.64 9.53 -11.61
C MET A 261 2.14 9.91 -11.65
N GLY A 262 1.81 11.16 -11.98
CA GLY A 262 0.41 11.60 -12.20
C GLY A 262 -0.29 12.24 -10.99
N CYS A 263 0.42 12.44 -9.88
CA CYS A 263 -0.06 13.09 -8.65
C CYS A 263 -1.38 12.49 -8.15
N MET A 264 -2.48 13.25 -8.17
CA MET A 264 -3.82 12.80 -7.76
C MET A 264 -4.44 11.76 -8.71
N ASN A 265 -3.78 11.45 -9.81
CA ASN A 265 -4.15 10.38 -10.75
C ASN A 265 -3.14 9.23 -10.74
N GLY A 266 -2.11 9.31 -9.88
CA GLY A 266 -1.03 8.36 -9.79
C GLY A 266 -1.31 7.14 -8.92
N ALA A 267 -0.31 6.26 -8.82
CA ALA A 267 -0.41 4.99 -8.10
C ALA A 267 0.12 5.00 -6.66
N TYR A 268 0.67 6.12 -6.18
CA TYR A 268 1.15 6.24 -4.80
C TYR A 268 -0.01 6.18 -3.80
N MET A 269 0.14 5.34 -2.78
CA MET A 269 -0.83 5.16 -1.69
C MET A 269 -0.70 6.23 -0.60
N SER A 270 0.45 6.90 -0.54
CA SER A 270 0.68 8.08 0.27
C SER A 270 1.26 9.20 -0.58
N LEU A 271 0.69 10.39 -0.48
CA LEU A 271 1.02 11.54 -1.32
C LEU A 271 1.61 12.67 -0.48
N ARG A 272 2.63 13.34 -1.00
CA ARG A 272 3.06 14.65 -0.51
C ARG A 272 2.53 15.74 -1.42
N LEU A 273 1.71 16.62 -0.85
CA LEU A 273 0.93 17.63 -1.53
C LEU A 273 1.34 19.03 -1.07
N ARG A 274 1.22 19.99 -1.98
CA ARG A 274 1.33 21.42 -1.71
C ARG A 274 0.02 22.09 -2.13
N VAL A 275 -0.57 22.85 -1.22
CA VAL A 275 -1.70 23.75 -1.48
C VAL A 275 -1.18 25.17 -1.41
N ALA A 276 -1.17 25.89 -2.53
CA ALA A 276 -0.70 27.27 -2.55
C ALA A 276 -1.52 28.14 -1.58
N MET A 277 -0.87 29.05 -0.84
CA MET A 277 -1.58 29.90 0.12
C MET A 277 -2.68 30.74 -0.53
N SER A 278 -2.49 31.13 -1.80
CA SER A 278 -3.51 31.83 -2.61
C SER A 278 -4.79 31.03 -2.82
N LYS A 279 -4.76 29.69 -2.70
CA LYS A 279 -5.96 28.84 -2.79
C LYS A 279 -6.73 28.76 -1.46
N LEU A 280 -6.05 28.88 -0.33
CA LEU A 280 -6.67 28.84 1.01
C LEU A 280 -7.39 30.15 1.36
N GLY A 281 -6.96 31.27 0.78
CA GLY A 281 -7.68 32.55 0.86
C GLY A 281 -7.78 33.13 2.27
N SER A 282 -8.78 33.98 2.51
CA SER A 282 -9.04 34.65 3.79
C SER A 282 -9.85 33.76 4.76
N PRO A 283 -9.62 33.82 6.09
CA PRO A 283 -8.81 34.84 6.81
C PRO A 283 -7.29 34.58 6.81
N GLY A 284 -6.80 33.60 6.04
CA GLY A 284 -5.37 33.39 5.81
C GLY A 284 -4.61 32.86 7.03
N LEU A 285 -3.29 32.75 6.89
CA LEU A 285 -2.40 32.33 7.97
C LEU A 285 -2.11 33.51 8.90
N LYS A 286 -2.12 33.28 10.20
CA LYS A 286 -1.77 34.29 11.22
C LYS A 286 -0.65 33.81 12.13
N VAL A 287 0.05 34.73 12.78
CA VAL A 287 0.99 34.40 13.87
C VAL A 287 0.21 33.72 15.01
N GLY A 288 0.82 32.71 15.64
CA GLY A 288 0.21 31.95 16.73
C GLY A 288 -0.68 30.81 16.25
N GLU A 289 -1.74 30.50 16.99
CA GLU A 289 -2.61 29.35 16.73
C GLU A 289 -3.45 29.54 15.45
N ASN A 290 -3.40 28.54 14.57
CA ASN A 290 -4.22 28.41 13.38
C ASN A 290 -4.96 27.08 13.41
N THR A 291 -6.18 27.06 12.89
CA THR A 291 -6.98 25.84 12.75
C THR A 291 -6.99 25.42 11.29
N LEU A 292 -6.49 24.23 11.01
CA LEU A 292 -6.75 23.53 9.75
C LEU A 292 -7.90 22.56 9.94
N GLU A 293 -8.81 22.53 8.99
CA GLU A 293 -9.93 21.60 8.97
C GLU A 293 -9.88 20.79 7.68
N PHE A 294 -10.18 19.50 7.80
CA PHE A 294 -10.14 18.52 6.73
C PHE A 294 -11.49 17.85 6.63
N ARG A 295 -12.02 17.68 5.42
CA ARG A 295 -13.33 17.07 5.19
C ARG A 295 -13.23 15.83 4.32
N PHE A 296 -14.05 14.82 4.63
CA PHE A 296 -14.30 13.69 3.74
C PHE A 296 -15.46 14.03 2.81
N ASP A 297 -15.17 14.33 1.55
CA ASP A 297 -16.15 14.89 0.61
C ASP A 297 -17.01 13.83 -0.07
N ALA A 298 -16.43 12.67 -0.40
CA ALA A 298 -17.12 11.62 -1.15
C ALA A 298 -16.40 10.26 -1.06
N THR A 299 -17.14 9.17 -1.30
CA THR A 299 -16.63 7.79 -1.31
C THR A 299 -16.66 7.19 -2.72
N ASP A 300 -15.68 6.32 -3.02
CA ASP A 300 -15.70 5.47 -4.21
C ASP A 300 -16.53 4.16 -4.02
N GLY A 301 -17.22 4.01 -2.89
CA GLY A 301 -17.83 2.73 -2.48
C GLY A 301 -16.82 1.74 -1.88
N VAL A 302 -15.54 2.12 -1.81
CA VAL A 302 -14.45 1.31 -1.24
C VAL A 302 -13.76 2.03 -0.07
N SER A 303 -13.54 3.32 -0.21
CA SER A 303 -12.88 4.22 0.74
C SER A 303 -13.89 4.79 1.72
N SER A 304 -13.65 4.66 3.02
CA SER A 304 -14.50 5.21 4.09
C SER A 304 -13.93 6.50 4.72
N GLY A 305 -12.91 7.10 4.08
CA GLY A 305 -12.20 8.26 4.58
C GLY A 305 -10.78 8.37 4.06
N TRP A 306 -10.00 9.24 4.70
CA TRP A 306 -8.58 9.46 4.43
C TRP A 306 -7.83 9.93 5.69
N ARG A 307 -6.50 10.00 5.63
CA ARG A 307 -5.65 10.37 6.77
C ARG A 307 -4.63 11.43 6.38
N VAL A 308 -4.32 12.32 7.32
CA VAL A 308 -3.20 13.25 7.24
C VAL A 308 -2.07 12.74 8.13
N LEU A 309 -0.90 12.52 7.54
CA LEU A 309 0.29 11.96 8.17
C LEU A 309 1.34 13.01 8.53
N GLY A 310 1.24 14.20 7.94
CA GLY A 310 2.19 15.28 8.14
C GLY A 310 1.59 16.58 7.65
N ILE A 311 1.87 17.66 8.37
CA ILE A 311 1.33 18.99 8.09
C ILE A 311 2.44 20.01 8.33
N ASP A 312 2.58 20.97 7.42
CA ASP A 312 3.54 22.06 7.58
C ASP A 312 3.10 23.30 6.77
N PHE A 313 3.47 24.50 7.22
CA PHE A 313 3.40 25.70 6.39
C PHE A 313 4.81 26.09 6.00
N ARG A 314 5.07 26.14 4.69
CA ARG A 314 6.44 26.34 4.18
C ARG A 314 6.53 27.57 3.29
N ASN A 315 7.69 28.22 3.36
CA ASN A 315 8.07 29.25 2.39
C ASN A 315 8.53 28.62 1.05
N ALA A 316 8.86 29.46 0.06
CA ALA A 316 9.27 29.02 -1.26
C ALA A 316 10.53 28.13 -1.27
N ASN A 317 11.40 28.27 -0.25
CA ASN A 317 12.61 27.48 -0.07
C ASN A 317 12.35 26.17 0.71
N GLY A 318 11.10 25.88 1.06
CA GLY A 318 10.72 24.68 1.82
C GLY A 318 11.00 24.77 3.32
N GLN A 319 11.33 25.94 3.86
CA GLN A 319 11.55 26.11 5.31
C GLN A 319 10.21 26.17 6.04
N SER A 320 10.09 25.43 7.14
CA SER A 320 8.90 25.40 8.00
C SER A 320 8.71 26.73 8.74
N LEU A 321 7.45 27.13 8.91
CA LEU A 321 7.02 28.33 9.63
C LEU A 321 6.27 28.01 10.94
N ILE A 322 6.08 26.73 11.24
CA ILE A 322 5.39 26.27 12.45
C ILE A 322 6.38 25.78 13.50
N ALA A 323 5.96 25.83 14.77
CA ALA A 323 6.63 25.08 15.81
C ALA A 323 6.39 23.58 15.59
N ASN A 324 7.46 22.77 15.56
CA ASN A 324 7.38 21.32 15.46
C ASN A 324 6.84 20.71 16.77
N ASN A 325 5.53 20.80 16.98
CA ASN A 325 4.85 20.28 18.16
C ASN A 325 3.80 19.23 17.76
N PHE A 326 4.27 18.07 17.32
CA PHE A 326 3.43 16.95 16.92
C PHE A 326 3.59 15.77 17.89
N THR A 327 2.49 15.08 18.15
CA THR A 327 2.48 13.78 18.83
C THR A 327 1.89 12.73 17.91
N TRP A 328 2.47 11.54 17.88
CA TRP A 328 1.89 10.43 17.14
C TRP A 328 0.91 9.67 18.01
N ASP A 329 -0.20 9.23 17.41
CA ASP A 329 -1.10 8.24 17.96
C ASP A 329 -0.28 7.00 18.34
N ASP A 330 -0.41 6.57 19.59
CA ASP A 330 0.34 5.44 20.13
C ASP A 330 -0.60 4.23 20.37
N PRO A 331 -0.52 3.19 19.52
CA PRO A 331 -1.28 1.96 19.68
C PRO A 331 -1.07 1.23 21.00
N ASP A 332 0.05 1.48 21.70
CA ASP A 332 0.29 0.90 23.02
C ASP A 332 -0.68 1.46 24.08
N THR A 333 -1.27 2.63 23.83
CA THR A 333 -2.22 3.29 24.73
C THR A 333 -3.68 2.94 24.43
N TRP A 334 -3.95 2.17 23.38
CA TRP A 334 -5.30 1.87 22.95
C TRP A 334 -5.99 0.83 23.82
N THR A 335 -7.17 1.18 24.30
CA THR A 335 -8.03 0.28 25.07
C THR A 335 -9.26 -0.14 24.26
N PRO A 336 -9.91 -1.26 24.61
CA PRO A 336 -11.24 -1.60 24.09
C PRO A 336 -12.24 -0.45 24.38
N PRO A 337 -12.99 0.04 23.38
CA PRO A 337 -14.00 1.06 23.62
C PRO A 337 -15.17 0.57 24.48
N LEU A 338 -15.40 -0.74 24.53
CA LEU A 338 -16.29 -1.43 25.47
C LEU A 338 -15.49 -2.58 26.09
N ASN A 339 -15.47 -2.70 27.41
CA ASN A 339 -14.55 -3.57 28.13
C ASN A 339 -15.24 -4.71 28.90
N THR A 340 -16.50 -5.02 28.58
CA THR A 340 -17.21 -6.16 29.16
C THR A 340 -17.02 -7.43 28.33
N ASP A 341 -16.95 -8.59 28.99
CA ASP A 341 -16.87 -9.89 28.31
C ASP A 341 -18.07 -10.11 27.36
N THR A 342 -19.23 -9.59 27.72
CA THR A 342 -20.46 -9.60 26.91
C THR A 342 -20.24 -8.86 25.59
N ASP A 343 -19.71 -7.64 25.63
CA ASP A 343 -19.46 -6.82 24.44
C ASP A 343 -18.37 -7.41 23.55
N ILE A 344 -17.30 -7.96 24.15
CA ILE A 344 -16.23 -8.62 23.41
C ILE A 344 -16.75 -9.88 22.72
N LYS A 345 -17.58 -10.69 23.40
CA LYS A 345 -18.23 -11.88 22.81
C LYS A 345 -19.20 -11.49 21.70
N ALA A 346 -19.98 -10.42 21.88
CA ALA A 346 -20.85 -9.88 20.84
C ALA A 346 -20.04 -9.41 19.61
N GLY A 347 -18.93 -8.71 19.83
CA GLY A 347 -18.01 -8.29 18.78
C GLY A 347 -17.45 -9.45 17.97
N ARG A 348 -17.04 -10.53 18.65
CA ARG A 348 -16.58 -11.77 18.00
C ARG A 348 -17.68 -12.41 17.15
N ALA A 349 -18.91 -12.45 17.65
CA ALA A 349 -20.03 -13.02 16.90
C ALA A 349 -20.35 -12.17 15.65
N LEU A 350 -20.34 -10.84 15.79
CA LEU A 350 -20.56 -9.92 14.68
C LEU A 350 -19.49 -10.07 13.59
N TRP A 351 -18.22 -10.22 13.97
CA TRP A 351 -17.10 -10.39 13.03
C TRP A 351 -17.33 -11.53 12.02
N SER A 352 -17.90 -12.65 12.47
CA SER A 352 -18.09 -13.84 11.64
C SER A 352 -19.50 -13.99 11.04
N SER A 353 -20.50 -13.24 11.53
CA SER A 353 -21.91 -13.49 11.18
C SER A 353 -22.75 -12.27 10.83
N ALA A 354 -22.25 -11.05 11.05
CA ALA A 354 -23.03 -9.84 10.84
C ALA A 354 -23.53 -9.71 9.38
N ALA A 355 -24.79 -9.32 9.21
CA ALA A 355 -25.31 -8.93 7.91
C ALA A 355 -24.69 -7.59 7.50
N LEU A 356 -24.05 -7.56 6.33
CA LEU A 356 -23.36 -6.38 5.79
C LEU A 356 -24.09 -5.87 4.56
N THR A 357 -23.87 -4.61 4.22
CA THR A 357 -24.42 -3.97 3.02
C THR A 357 -23.32 -3.23 2.25
N ASP A 358 -23.50 -3.15 0.92
CA ASP A 358 -22.64 -2.35 0.06
C ASP A 358 -23.00 -0.86 0.15
N LEU A 359 -22.18 -0.04 -0.50
CA LEU A 359 -22.43 1.38 -0.63
C LEU A 359 -22.50 1.79 -2.10
N ASN A 360 -23.62 1.42 -2.74
CA ASN A 360 -24.19 2.33 -3.71
C ASN A 360 -24.74 3.58 -3.00
N PHE A 361 -24.64 4.72 -3.69
CA PHE A 361 -24.60 6.10 -3.16
C PHE A 361 -25.77 6.58 -2.28
N THR A 362 -26.81 5.76 -2.03
CA THR A 362 -27.89 6.10 -1.09
C THR A 362 -28.23 4.94 -0.13
N PRO A 363 -28.53 5.20 1.16
CA PRO A 363 -28.91 4.17 2.12
C PRO A 363 -30.09 3.28 1.67
N SER A 364 -31.00 3.82 0.86
CA SER A 364 -32.17 3.13 0.30
C SER A 364 -31.84 2.18 -0.86
N THR A 365 -30.65 2.28 -1.46
CA THR A 365 -30.23 1.47 -2.61
C THR A 365 -29.07 0.53 -2.26
N ARG A 366 -28.78 0.35 -0.97
CA ARG A 366 -27.73 -0.57 -0.54
C ARG A 366 -28.16 -2.01 -0.81
N SER A 367 -27.28 -2.77 -1.44
CA SER A 367 -27.48 -4.21 -1.64
C SER A 367 -26.91 -4.99 -0.48
N ALA A 368 -27.51 -6.13 -0.18
CA ALA A 368 -26.96 -7.06 0.81
C ALA A 368 -25.63 -7.63 0.32
N ILE A 369 -24.62 -7.60 1.19
CA ILE A 369 -23.35 -8.32 1.00
C ILE A 369 -23.51 -9.69 1.65
N ARG A 370 -23.23 -10.75 0.89
CA ARG A 370 -23.31 -12.14 1.38
C ARG A 370 -22.11 -12.48 2.24
N GLY A 371 -20.96 -11.88 1.94
CA GLY A 371 -19.76 -11.96 2.78
C GLY A 371 -19.94 -11.37 4.19
N LYS A 372 -18.92 -11.62 5.01
CA LYS A 372 -18.78 -11.19 6.41
C LYS A 372 -17.43 -10.49 6.58
N CYS A 373 -17.16 -9.88 7.74
CA CYS A 373 -15.84 -9.29 7.98
C CYS A 373 -14.73 -10.35 7.82
N ALA A 374 -14.93 -11.53 8.42
CA ALA A 374 -14.04 -12.68 8.29
C ALA A 374 -13.94 -13.28 6.86
N SER A 375 -14.81 -12.88 5.92
CA SER A 375 -14.71 -13.31 4.52
C SER A 375 -13.57 -12.60 3.79
N CYS A 376 -13.40 -11.29 4.06
CA CYS A 376 -12.36 -10.46 3.43
C CYS A 376 -11.09 -10.34 4.28
N HIS A 377 -11.21 -10.48 5.60
CA HIS A 377 -10.11 -10.42 6.56
C HIS A 377 -9.71 -11.83 7.03
N VAL A 378 -8.65 -11.91 7.84
CA VAL A 378 -8.29 -13.19 8.48
C VAL A 378 -9.41 -13.64 9.42
N SER A 379 -9.52 -14.95 9.62
CA SER A 379 -10.70 -15.56 10.25
C SER A 379 -11.08 -14.98 11.61
N ASP A 380 -10.09 -14.57 12.42
CA ASP A 380 -10.30 -14.01 13.76
C ASP A 380 -10.14 -12.48 13.84
N GLY A 381 -9.70 -11.82 12.76
CA GLY A 381 -9.41 -10.38 12.71
C GLY A 381 -8.04 -9.98 13.25
N GLU A 382 -7.11 -10.92 13.42
CA GLU A 382 -5.73 -10.61 13.84
C GLU A 382 -5.06 -9.60 12.91
N ASP A 383 -5.38 -9.55 11.62
CA ASP A 383 -4.80 -8.58 10.69
C ASP A 383 -5.10 -7.13 11.08
N LEU A 384 -6.32 -6.81 11.52
CA LEU A 384 -6.67 -5.47 12.02
C LEU A 384 -5.93 -5.14 13.32
N ALA A 385 -5.72 -6.13 14.18
CA ALA A 385 -4.94 -5.95 15.40
C ALA A 385 -3.45 -5.77 15.11
N TYR A 386 -2.91 -6.57 14.17
CA TYR A 386 -1.52 -6.60 13.77
C TYR A 386 -1.10 -5.32 13.05
N PHE A 387 -1.90 -4.87 12.09
CA PHE A 387 -1.67 -3.61 11.39
C PHE A 387 -2.20 -2.41 12.17
N ASN A 388 -2.54 -2.56 13.46
CA ASN A 388 -3.01 -1.52 14.37
C ASN A 388 -4.07 -0.59 13.75
N TYR A 389 -5.14 -1.14 13.15
CA TYR A 389 -6.26 -0.32 12.68
C TYR A 389 -6.95 0.34 13.85
N SER A 390 -6.98 1.67 13.93
CA SER A 390 -7.52 2.42 15.08
C SER A 390 -8.97 2.04 15.39
N ASN A 391 -9.39 2.17 16.66
CA ASN A 391 -10.79 1.94 17.05
C ASN A 391 -11.74 2.79 16.18
N LYS A 392 -11.37 4.05 15.91
CA LYS A 392 -12.12 4.95 15.03
C LYS A 392 -12.30 4.36 13.64
N SER A 393 -11.23 3.85 13.03
CA SER A 393 -11.29 3.27 11.68
C SER A 393 -12.13 1.99 11.62
N ILE A 394 -12.04 1.13 12.64
CA ILE A 394 -12.82 -0.11 12.73
C ILE A 394 -14.32 0.23 12.87
N ILE A 395 -14.66 1.12 13.80
CA ILE A 395 -16.06 1.54 14.04
C ILE A 395 -16.64 2.19 12.79
N ALA A 396 -15.90 3.14 12.18
CA ALA A 396 -16.35 3.83 10.97
C ALA A 396 -16.57 2.84 9.82
N ARG A 397 -15.70 1.84 9.66
CA ARG A 397 -15.85 0.82 8.62
C ARG A 397 -17.00 -0.15 8.89
N SER A 398 -17.29 -0.47 10.15
CA SER A 398 -18.49 -1.23 10.52
C SER A 398 -19.77 -0.47 10.14
N VAL A 399 -19.84 0.83 10.46
CA VAL A 399 -20.98 1.69 10.12
C VAL A 399 -21.11 1.86 8.60
N PHE A 400 -19.98 1.98 7.90
CA PHE A 400 -19.92 2.00 6.44
C PHE A 400 -20.65 0.78 5.84
N HIS A 401 -20.49 -0.41 6.44
CA HIS A 401 -21.19 -1.63 6.01
C HIS A 401 -22.59 -1.84 6.60
N GLY A 402 -23.18 -0.81 7.22
CA GLY A 402 -24.58 -0.82 7.68
C GLY A 402 -24.79 -1.31 9.11
N LEU A 403 -23.72 -1.54 9.88
CA LEU A 403 -23.81 -1.85 11.31
C LEU A 403 -24.06 -0.58 12.13
N SER A 404 -24.60 -0.73 13.33
CA SER A 404 -24.71 0.39 14.27
C SER A 404 -23.34 0.76 14.86
N GLU A 405 -23.23 1.97 15.41
CA GLU A 405 -22.01 2.41 16.10
C GLU A 405 -21.68 1.49 17.30
N LEU A 406 -22.70 1.02 18.03
CA LEU A 406 -22.53 0.07 19.12
C LEU A 406 -21.91 -1.25 18.63
N GLN A 407 -22.43 -1.81 17.54
CA GLN A 407 -21.88 -3.02 16.92
C GLN A 407 -20.44 -2.80 16.45
N GLY A 408 -20.14 -1.63 15.87
CA GLY A 408 -18.77 -1.25 15.53
C GLY A 408 -17.84 -1.18 16.75
N LYS A 409 -18.31 -0.62 17.87
CA LYS A 409 -17.56 -0.59 19.13
C LYS A 409 -17.34 -1.99 19.70
N GLN A 410 -18.32 -2.87 19.61
CA GLN A 410 -18.18 -4.27 20.02
C GLN A 410 -17.13 -4.99 19.17
N ILE A 411 -17.15 -4.84 17.83
CA ILE A 411 -16.12 -5.39 16.94
C ILE A 411 -14.74 -4.81 17.29
N ALA A 412 -14.59 -3.50 17.43
CA ALA A 412 -13.32 -2.88 17.81
C ALA A 412 -12.81 -3.40 19.17
N SER A 413 -13.70 -3.60 20.14
CA SER A 413 -13.36 -4.19 21.44
C SER A 413 -12.89 -5.63 21.33
N TYR A 414 -13.55 -6.42 20.49
CA TYR A 414 -13.10 -7.77 20.16
C TYR A 414 -11.70 -7.78 19.54
N ILE A 415 -11.44 -6.96 18.52
CA ILE A 415 -10.11 -6.85 17.91
C ILE A 415 -9.04 -6.41 18.92
N ARG A 416 -9.39 -5.52 19.86
CA ARG A 416 -8.48 -5.10 20.96
C ARG A 416 -8.22 -6.20 21.98
N SER A 417 -9.16 -7.13 22.14
CA SER A 417 -9.00 -8.30 23.02
C SER A 417 -8.06 -9.37 22.44
N LEU A 418 -7.74 -9.31 21.15
CA LEU A 418 -6.85 -10.28 20.51
C LEU A 418 -5.41 -10.14 21.03
N ASP A 419 -4.86 -11.27 21.47
CA ASP A 419 -3.46 -11.40 21.87
C ASP A 419 -2.61 -11.70 20.64
N LEU A 420 -1.80 -10.72 20.24
CA LEU A 420 -0.91 -10.80 19.09
C LEU A 420 0.30 -11.72 19.29
N LYS A 421 0.50 -12.26 20.51
CA LYS A 421 1.63 -13.13 20.85
C LYS A 421 2.99 -12.52 20.44
N LEU A 422 3.15 -11.22 20.68
CA LEU A 422 4.36 -10.51 20.30
C LEU A 422 5.57 -11.02 21.12
N PRO A 423 6.76 -11.12 20.51
CA PRO A 423 7.97 -11.53 21.22
C PRO A 423 8.34 -10.57 22.36
N GLN A 424 9.12 -11.07 23.33
CA GLN A 424 9.57 -10.27 24.46
C GLN A 424 10.29 -8.99 23.99
N GLY A 425 9.94 -7.86 24.60
CA GLY A 425 10.51 -6.54 24.24
C GLY A 425 9.76 -5.81 23.13
N TYR A 426 8.77 -6.45 22.50
CA TYR A 426 7.93 -5.84 21.47
C TYR A 426 6.53 -5.55 21.98
N THR A 427 5.94 -4.46 21.50
CA THR A 427 4.59 -4.02 21.90
C THR A 427 3.73 -3.79 20.65
N ARG A 428 2.45 -3.42 20.82
CA ARG A 428 1.55 -3.19 19.68
C ARG A 428 2.15 -2.19 18.69
N LYS A 429 2.80 -1.14 19.18
CA LYS A 429 3.48 -0.14 18.34
C LYS A 429 4.56 -0.71 17.43
N SER A 430 5.14 -1.88 17.77
CA SER A 430 6.15 -2.58 16.99
C SER A 430 5.57 -3.31 15.78
N ALA A 431 4.26 -3.59 15.79
CA ALA A 431 3.55 -4.17 14.67
C ALA A 431 3.28 -3.13 13.57
N GLY A 432 2.56 -3.53 12.52
CA GLY A 432 2.25 -2.65 11.40
C GLY A 432 1.32 -1.51 11.82
N ARG A 433 1.31 -0.40 11.09
CA ARG A 433 0.35 0.70 11.32
C ARG A 433 -0.39 1.00 10.02
N PRO A 434 -1.70 1.30 10.07
CA PRO A 434 -2.50 1.55 8.87
C PRO A 434 -2.21 2.94 8.30
N TRP A 435 -1.39 3.75 9.00
CA TRP A 435 -0.86 5.05 8.59
C TRP A 435 0.66 5.03 8.35
N ASN A 436 1.30 3.87 8.47
CA ASN A 436 2.67 3.64 8.02
C ASN A 436 2.75 2.38 7.14
N PRO A 437 1.95 2.29 6.06
CA PRO A 437 1.35 1.01 5.72
C PRO A 437 2.10 0.14 4.67
N PRO A 438 3.08 0.60 3.85
CA PRO A 438 3.73 -0.28 2.90
C PRO A 438 4.57 -1.37 3.55
N TYR A 439 4.57 -2.54 2.92
CA TYR A 439 5.66 -3.49 3.09
C TYR A 439 6.91 -2.96 2.38
N GLN A 440 7.67 -2.07 3.01
CA GLN A 440 8.96 -1.61 2.48
C GLN A 440 10.11 -2.53 2.92
N PRO A 441 11.06 -2.90 2.03
CA PRO A 441 12.41 -3.23 2.46
C PRO A 441 13.09 -1.98 3.02
N GLY A 442 14.01 -2.16 3.96
CA GLY A 442 14.76 -1.07 4.55
C GLY A 442 15.45 -1.48 5.85
N PRO A 443 16.25 -0.55 6.42
CA PRO A 443 17.08 -0.85 7.58
C PRO A 443 16.28 -1.41 8.76
N GLY A 444 16.77 -2.52 9.31
CA GLY A 444 16.22 -3.21 10.47
C GLY A 444 15.13 -4.24 10.16
N LEU A 445 14.73 -4.45 8.91
CA LEU A 445 13.68 -5.42 8.57
C LEU A 445 14.04 -6.86 8.96
N ASP A 446 15.27 -7.31 8.70
CA ASP A 446 15.72 -8.67 9.06
C ASP A 446 16.00 -8.82 10.54
N SER A 447 16.24 -7.72 11.25
CA SER A 447 16.42 -7.72 12.71
C SER A 447 15.10 -7.93 13.47
N LYS A 448 13.95 -7.64 12.84
CA LYS A 448 12.64 -7.88 13.44
C LYS A 448 12.42 -9.37 13.63
N PRO A 449 11.70 -9.84 14.66
CA PRO A 449 11.32 -11.24 14.77
C PRO A 449 10.32 -11.61 13.66
N VAL A 450 10.11 -12.91 13.43
CA VAL A 450 9.31 -13.42 12.30
C VAL A 450 7.88 -12.86 12.32
N GLU A 451 7.34 -12.67 13.53
CA GLU A 451 6.01 -12.17 13.77
C GLU A 451 5.82 -10.74 13.25
N LEU A 452 6.86 -9.91 13.30
CA LEU A 452 6.82 -8.50 12.94
C LEU A 452 7.30 -8.22 11.52
N TRP A 453 7.67 -9.28 10.79
CA TRP A 453 8.24 -9.16 9.45
C TRP A 453 7.22 -8.68 8.42
N ALA A 454 5.95 -9.12 8.53
CA ALA A 454 4.86 -8.74 7.64
C ALA A 454 4.51 -7.23 7.67
N ALA A 455 4.98 -6.49 8.68
CA ALA A 455 4.80 -5.05 8.79
C ALA A 455 5.74 -4.23 7.90
N GLY A 456 6.80 -4.85 7.34
CA GLY A 456 7.84 -4.12 6.59
C GLY A 456 8.59 -3.07 7.42
N ALA A 457 9.44 -2.28 6.76
CA ALA A 457 10.15 -1.14 7.36
C ALA A 457 9.30 0.15 7.42
N GLY A 458 8.16 0.20 6.69
CA GLY A 458 7.25 1.34 6.66
C GLY A 458 7.67 2.47 5.71
N LEU A 459 6.89 3.56 5.70
CA LEU A 459 7.04 4.75 4.85
C LEU A 459 8.37 5.49 5.02
N ASP A 460 9.02 5.40 6.19
CA ASP A 460 10.30 6.07 6.42
C ASP A 460 11.45 5.41 5.64
N ALA A 461 11.24 4.18 5.15
CA ALA A 461 12.13 3.50 4.23
C ALA A 461 11.82 3.79 2.74
N VAL A 462 10.83 4.64 2.44
CA VAL A 462 10.61 5.14 1.07
C VAL A 462 11.56 6.31 0.84
N LEU A 463 12.52 6.11 -0.06
CA LEU A 463 13.50 7.14 -0.38
C LEU A 463 12.91 8.22 -1.27
N ASP A 464 13.43 9.44 -1.08
CA ASP A 464 13.01 10.60 -1.85
C ASP A 464 13.56 10.62 -3.27
N ARG A 465 14.64 9.88 -3.57
CA ARG A 465 15.24 9.73 -4.89
C ARG A 465 15.89 8.37 -5.06
N ASP A 466 15.86 7.84 -6.29
CA ASP A 466 16.60 6.61 -6.64
C ASP A 466 18.09 6.74 -6.30
N ARG A 467 18.70 7.90 -6.55
CA ARG A 467 20.08 8.20 -6.19
C ARG A 467 20.38 8.15 -4.69
N ASP A 468 19.38 8.31 -3.82
CA ASP A 468 19.60 8.21 -2.36
C ASP A 468 19.86 6.75 -1.93
N MET A 469 19.51 5.76 -2.77
CA MET A 469 19.91 4.36 -2.58
C MET A 469 21.43 4.22 -2.52
N LYS A 470 22.19 5.14 -3.14
CA LYS A 470 23.65 5.18 -3.10
C LYS A 470 24.21 5.05 -1.69
N ASN A 471 23.58 5.66 -0.68
CA ASN A 471 24.08 5.63 0.69
C ASN A 471 23.96 4.23 1.34
N TYR A 472 23.04 3.41 0.83
CA TYR A 472 22.79 2.04 1.29
C TYR A 472 23.56 1.02 0.45
N PHE A 473 23.74 1.33 -0.83
CA PHE A 473 24.63 0.59 -1.72
C PHE A 473 26.09 0.77 -1.29
N PHE A 474 26.56 2.01 -1.18
CA PHE A 474 27.98 2.38 -1.01
C PHE A 474 28.19 3.19 0.28
N PRO A 475 27.96 2.61 1.47
CA PRO A 475 28.12 3.34 2.73
C PRO A 475 29.58 3.82 2.89
N GLY A 476 29.77 5.11 3.18
CA GLY A 476 31.09 5.73 3.26
C GLY A 476 31.73 6.08 1.91
N GLY A 477 30.99 5.97 0.80
CA GLY A 477 31.45 6.33 -0.54
C GLY A 477 32.48 5.38 -1.15
N GLN A 478 32.93 4.40 -0.39
CA GLN A 478 33.87 3.37 -0.82
C GLN A 478 33.12 2.21 -1.48
N TYR A 479 33.80 1.53 -2.40
CA TYR A 479 33.50 0.11 -2.63
C TYR A 479 33.68 -0.57 -1.30
N LYS A 480 32.59 -0.93 -0.68
CA LYS A 480 32.68 -2.00 0.29
C LYS A 480 32.89 -3.26 -0.56
N ALA A 481 34.07 -3.87 -0.46
CA ALA A 481 34.15 -5.33 -0.57
C ALA A 481 33.16 -6.02 0.40
N GLU A 482 32.51 -5.23 1.27
CA GLU A 482 31.41 -5.50 2.20
C GLU A 482 30.00 -5.03 1.70
N ILE A 483 29.73 -4.69 0.42
CA ILE A 483 28.35 -4.72 -0.19
C ILE A 483 27.95 -6.17 -0.44
N MET A 484 28.29 -6.92 0.57
CA MET A 484 28.71 -8.29 0.58
C MET A 484 28.60 -8.52 2.08
N GLY A 485 27.40 -8.90 2.55
CA GLY A 485 27.17 -9.25 3.95
C GLY A 485 28.11 -10.38 4.39
N ALA A 486 27.92 -10.95 5.58
CA ALA A 486 28.80 -11.98 6.15
C ALA A 486 29.13 -13.21 5.23
N ASN A 487 28.43 -13.35 4.10
CA ASN A 487 28.65 -14.35 3.05
C ASN A 487 28.95 -13.78 1.63
N GLY A 488 29.09 -12.46 1.43
CA GLY A 488 29.36 -11.89 0.10
C GLY A 488 28.15 -11.36 -0.70
N PHE A 489 27.00 -11.03 -0.08
CA PHE A 489 25.75 -10.67 -0.79
C PHE A 489 25.12 -9.31 -0.42
N LEU A 490 24.41 -8.69 -1.37
CA LEU A 490 23.51 -7.54 -1.18
C LEU A 490 22.31 -8.07 -0.39
N ASN A 491 21.93 -7.39 0.70
CA ASN A 491 20.69 -7.72 1.39
C ASN A 491 19.54 -6.88 0.83
N PRO A 492 18.69 -7.43 -0.05
CA PRO A 492 17.61 -6.67 -0.68
C PRO A 492 16.56 -6.21 0.34
N ARG A 493 16.42 -6.92 1.47
CA ARG A 493 15.44 -6.62 2.52
C ARG A 493 15.86 -5.45 3.41
N GLU A 494 17.15 -5.16 3.46
CA GLU A 494 17.73 -4.04 4.22
C GLU A 494 17.95 -2.80 3.35
N THR A 495 17.63 -2.88 2.06
CA THR A 495 17.88 -1.79 1.10
C THR A 495 16.60 -1.00 0.84
N PRO A 496 16.48 0.25 1.35
CA PRO A 496 15.31 1.07 1.13
C PRO A 496 15.19 1.48 -0.34
N GLN A 497 13.96 1.72 -0.78
CA GLN A 497 13.63 1.90 -2.21
C GLN A 497 12.99 3.26 -2.46
N ALA A 498 13.31 3.86 -3.61
CA ALA A 498 12.69 5.10 -4.08
C ALA A 498 11.33 4.86 -4.74
N MET A 499 10.52 3.99 -4.14
CA MET A 499 9.20 3.61 -4.61
C MET A 499 8.36 3.08 -3.45
N GLN A 500 7.08 3.45 -3.39
CA GLN A 500 6.17 2.92 -2.39
C GLN A 500 5.63 1.53 -2.80
N TYR A 501 5.96 0.49 -2.05
CA TYR A 501 5.41 -0.84 -2.23
C TYR A 501 3.95 -0.90 -1.75
N PRO A 502 3.17 -1.89 -2.19
CA PRO A 502 1.79 -2.07 -1.74
C PRO A 502 1.69 -2.16 -0.22
N ASP A 503 0.63 -1.58 0.33
CA ASP A 503 0.27 -1.69 1.74
C ASP A 503 -0.74 -2.80 2.01
N TRP A 504 -1.03 -3.10 3.29
CA TRP A 504 -2.02 -4.12 3.64
C TRP A 504 -3.39 -3.91 2.97
N ASN A 505 -3.85 -2.65 2.80
CA ASN A 505 -5.13 -2.39 2.13
C ASN A 505 -5.12 -2.85 0.66
N ALA A 506 -3.99 -2.74 -0.02
CA ALA A 506 -3.84 -3.25 -1.38
C ALA A 506 -3.88 -4.78 -1.47
N TRP A 507 -3.74 -5.49 -0.33
CA TRP A 507 -3.73 -6.95 -0.26
C TRP A 507 -5.12 -7.50 0.08
N LEU A 508 -6.03 -6.65 0.55
CA LEU A 508 -7.38 -7.03 0.94
C LEU A 508 -8.31 -7.14 -0.29
N PRO A 509 -9.17 -8.18 -0.34
CA PRO A 509 -10.18 -8.28 -1.37
C PRO A 509 -11.24 -7.20 -1.21
N THR A 510 -11.64 -6.56 -2.31
CA THR A 510 -12.74 -5.58 -2.31
C THR A 510 -14.11 -6.18 -2.56
N ILE A 511 -14.17 -7.47 -2.88
CA ILE A 511 -15.41 -8.25 -3.01
C ILE A 511 -15.18 -9.54 -2.23
N ALA A 512 -16.11 -9.93 -1.35
CA ALA A 512 -16.00 -11.19 -0.63
C ALA A 512 -16.19 -12.37 -1.60
N VAL A 513 -15.57 -13.52 -1.32
CA VAL A 513 -15.67 -14.70 -2.19
C VAL A 513 -17.11 -15.22 -2.31
N GLU A 514 -17.90 -15.06 -1.26
CA GLU A 514 -19.34 -15.32 -1.21
C GLU A 514 -20.10 -14.44 -2.19
N ASP A 515 -19.63 -13.21 -2.43
CA ASP A 515 -20.25 -12.29 -3.37
C ASP A 515 -19.82 -12.54 -4.82
N LEU A 516 -18.83 -13.39 -5.06
CA LEU A 516 -18.36 -13.76 -6.39
C LEU A 516 -19.14 -14.94 -7.03
N VAL A 517 -19.88 -15.72 -6.24
CA VAL A 517 -20.56 -16.98 -6.69
C VAL A 517 -22.09 -16.90 -6.67
N ALA A 518 -22.84 -17.73 -7.42
CA ALA A 518 -24.33 -17.73 -7.34
C ALA A 518 -24.81 -18.13 -5.98
N ASP A 519 -24.29 -19.26 -5.52
CA ASP A 519 -24.77 -19.95 -4.35
C ASP A 519 -23.58 -20.12 -3.39
N PRO A 520 -23.46 -19.23 -2.38
CA PRO A 520 -22.41 -19.31 -1.39
C PRO A 520 -22.42 -20.63 -0.59
N SER A 521 -23.54 -21.35 -0.55
CA SER A 521 -23.62 -22.63 0.19
C SER A 521 -22.68 -23.69 -0.39
N GLN A 522 -22.41 -23.61 -1.70
CA GLN A 522 -21.51 -24.53 -2.41
C GLN A 522 -20.03 -24.24 -2.19
N LEU A 523 -19.67 -23.05 -1.68
CA LEU A 523 -18.27 -22.66 -1.48
C LEU A 523 -17.52 -23.61 -0.57
N SER A 524 -18.16 -24.04 0.52
CA SER A 524 -17.58 -25.00 1.47
C SER A 524 -17.16 -26.33 0.79
N GLY A 525 -17.88 -26.72 -0.26
CA GLY A 525 -17.62 -27.91 -1.07
C GLY A 525 -16.59 -27.74 -2.17
N SER A 526 -16.17 -26.49 -2.46
CA SER A 526 -15.24 -26.18 -3.55
C SER A 526 -13.84 -26.77 -3.32
N PRO A 527 -13.09 -27.14 -4.37
CA PRO A 527 -11.71 -27.61 -4.26
C PRO A 527 -10.82 -26.63 -3.49
N THR A 528 -10.91 -25.33 -3.80
CA THR A 528 -10.16 -24.27 -3.10
C THR A 528 -10.43 -24.29 -1.58
N MET A 529 -11.70 -24.26 -1.14
CA MET A 529 -12.01 -24.20 0.30
C MET A 529 -11.64 -25.50 1.02
N LYS A 530 -11.83 -26.66 0.38
CA LYS A 530 -11.37 -27.96 0.90
C LYS A 530 -9.86 -27.99 1.07
N ALA A 531 -9.11 -27.54 0.07
CA ALA A 531 -7.65 -27.52 0.12
C ALA A 531 -7.13 -26.53 1.18
N PHE A 532 -7.75 -25.35 1.31
CA PHE A 532 -7.44 -24.42 2.39
C PHE A 532 -7.67 -25.06 3.76
N LYS A 533 -8.82 -25.72 3.96
CA LYS A 533 -9.11 -26.42 5.20
C LYS A 533 -8.09 -27.53 5.49
N GLN A 534 -7.74 -28.34 4.50
CA GLN A 534 -6.72 -29.39 4.65
C GLN A 534 -5.34 -28.81 5.03
N ALA A 535 -4.94 -27.69 4.42
CA ALA A 535 -3.72 -26.99 4.79
C ALA A 535 -3.76 -26.50 6.24
N SER A 536 -4.88 -25.88 6.66
CA SER A 536 -5.06 -25.46 8.05
C SER A 536 -5.06 -26.63 9.03
N ASP A 537 -5.73 -27.75 8.71
CA ASP A 537 -5.79 -28.94 9.57
C ASP A 537 -4.39 -29.56 9.74
N ALA A 538 -3.60 -29.62 8.66
CA ALA A 538 -2.22 -30.12 8.70
C ALA A 538 -1.29 -29.21 9.51
N LEU A 539 -1.47 -27.89 9.43
CA LEU A 539 -0.72 -26.93 10.24
C LEU A 539 -1.11 -26.99 11.73
N GLU A 540 -2.39 -27.21 12.05
CA GLU A 540 -2.81 -27.51 13.43
C GLU A 540 -2.23 -28.84 13.95
N ALA A 541 -2.05 -29.84 13.09
CA ALA A 541 -1.37 -31.07 13.46
C ALA A 541 0.13 -30.84 13.72
N TYR A 542 0.82 -30.09 12.85
CA TYR A 542 2.21 -29.66 13.06
C TYR A 542 2.37 -28.91 14.39
N LYS A 543 1.49 -27.94 14.68
CA LYS A 543 1.51 -27.17 15.91
C LYS A 543 1.40 -28.05 17.17
N ARG A 544 0.59 -29.11 17.12
CA ARG A 544 0.43 -30.07 18.23
C ARG A 544 1.62 -31.01 18.39
N SER A 545 2.35 -31.32 17.31
CA SER A 545 3.46 -32.27 17.32
C SER A 545 4.52 -31.88 16.28
N PRO A 546 5.39 -30.90 16.59
CA PRO A 546 6.31 -30.33 15.63
C PRO A 546 7.49 -31.27 15.36
N ASN A 547 7.61 -31.73 14.11
CA ASN A 547 8.76 -32.48 13.59
C ASN A 547 8.84 -32.30 12.07
N ASP A 548 9.93 -32.76 11.44
CA ASP A 548 10.15 -32.59 10.00
C ASP A 548 9.05 -33.24 9.14
N GLN A 549 8.48 -34.37 9.59
CA GLN A 549 7.43 -35.07 8.87
C GLN A 549 6.09 -34.31 8.90
N SER A 550 5.69 -33.81 10.08
CA SER A 550 4.46 -33.03 10.23
C SER A 550 4.59 -31.66 9.55
N LEU A 551 5.78 -31.06 9.57
CA LEU A 551 6.08 -29.83 8.85
C LEU A 551 6.06 -30.04 7.32
N GLY A 552 6.70 -31.10 6.82
CA GLY A 552 6.66 -31.46 5.40
C GLY A 552 5.23 -31.74 4.91
N SER A 553 4.41 -32.40 5.73
CA SER A 553 2.99 -32.63 5.43
C SER A 553 2.21 -31.31 5.37
N ALA A 554 2.42 -30.41 6.33
CA ALA A 554 1.78 -29.09 6.34
C ALA A 554 2.11 -28.27 5.08
N PHE A 555 3.38 -28.22 4.70
CA PHE A 555 3.80 -27.54 3.47
C PHE A 555 3.29 -28.22 2.20
N TRP A 556 3.14 -29.56 2.19
CA TRP A 556 2.53 -30.27 1.07
C TRP A 556 1.06 -29.84 0.86
N TYR A 557 0.23 -29.84 1.91
CA TYR A 557 -1.17 -29.43 1.80
C TYR A 557 -1.31 -27.94 1.49
N ARG A 558 -0.46 -27.10 2.06
CA ARG A 558 -0.41 -25.68 1.71
C ARG A 558 -0.10 -25.47 0.23
N ARG A 559 0.85 -26.24 -0.33
CA ARG A 559 1.11 -26.24 -1.77
C ARG A 559 -0.12 -26.66 -2.57
N GLN A 560 -0.85 -27.71 -2.16
CA GLN A 560 -2.09 -28.12 -2.82
C GLN A 560 -3.13 -26.98 -2.84
N PHE A 561 -3.30 -26.28 -1.72
CA PHE A 561 -4.16 -25.09 -1.65
C PHE A 561 -3.77 -24.03 -2.67
N LEU A 562 -2.49 -23.63 -2.72
CA LEU A 562 -2.02 -22.63 -3.68
C LEU A 562 -2.17 -23.10 -5.14
N GLU A 563 -2.02 -24.40 -5.40
CA GLU A 563 -2.19 -24.98 -6.73
C GLU A 563 -3.66 -24.99 -7.22
N THR A 564 -4.66 -24.92 -6.34
CA THR A 564 -6.08 -24.79 -6.74
C THR A 564 -6.37 -23.51 -7.54
N ARG A 565 -5.50 -22.50 -7.42
CA ARG A 565 -5.55 -21.32 -8.30
C ARG A 565 -5.43 -21.70 -9.79
N ASN A 566 -4.64 -22.74 -10.10
CA ASN A 566 -4.11 -23.01 -11.45
C ASN A 566 -4.47 -24.38 -12.05
N ARG A 567 -5.06 -25.33 -11.30
CA ARG A 567 -5.42 -26.66 -11.86
C ARG A 567 -6.49 -26.61 -12.95
N HIS A 568 -7.05 -25.43 -13.19
CA HIS A 568 -7.86 -25.12 -14.35
C HIS A 568 -7.24 -23.90 -15.03
N ALA A 569 -6.66 -24.10 -16.22
CA ALA A 569 -6.06 -23.04 -17.00
C ALA A 569 -7.11 -21.93 -17.22
N PHE A 570 -6.89 -20.75 -16.63
CA PHE A 570 -7.90 -19.68 -16.48
C PHE A 570 -9.09 -20.09 -15.59
N PRO A 571 -9.60 -19.18 -14.75
CA PRO A 571 -10.39 -19.57 -13.58
C PRO A 571 -11.62 -20.35 -14.05
N THR A 572 -11.89 -21.53 -13.49
CA THR A 572 -13.20 -22.22 -13.64
C THR A 572 -13.82 -22.52 -12.27
N GLU A 573 -13.05 -22.49 -11.18
CA GLU A 573 -13.52 -22.96 -9.86
C GLU A 573 -14.59 -22.09 -9.18
N PHE A 574 -14.72 -20.81 -9.54
CA PHE A 574 -15.71 -19.88 -8.96
C PHE A 574 -16.79 -19.43 -9.97
N TRP A 575 -16.90 -20.08 -11.13
CA TRP A 575 -17.81 -19.69 -12.22
C TRP A 575 -19.23 -20.19 -12.06
N PHE A 576 -19.89 -19.79 -10.97
CA PHE A 576 -21.32 -20.06 -10.83
C PHE A 576 -22.22 -18.82 -10.96
N THR A 577 -21.71 -17.63 -11.35
CA THR A 577 -22.54 -16.39 -11.44
C THR A 577 -22.28 -15.48 -12.64
N ASP A 578 -22.27 -16.04 -13.83
CA ASP A 578 -23.03 -15.41 -14.92
C ASP A 578 -23.23 -16.51 -15.95
N ARG A 579 -24.45 -17.06 -16.01
CA ARG A 579 -24.83 -18.10 -16.97
C ARG A 579 -24.85 -17.60 -18.42
N ASP A 580 -24.42 -16.36 -18.67
CA ASP A 580 -24.55 -15.67 -19.95
C ASP A 580 -23.22 -15.28 -20.60
N GLN A 581 -22.05 -15.53 -19.98
CA GLN A 581 -20.77 -15.24 -20.64
C GLN A 581 -19.73 -16.33 -20.35
N PRO A 582 -19.38 -17.20 -21.33
CA PRO A 582 -18.21 -18.07 -21.21
C PRO A 582 -16.95 -17.22 -20.96
N ALA A 583 -15.96 -17.78 -20.27
CA ALA A 583 -14.64 -17.17 -20.18
C ALA A 583 -14.19 -16.87 -21.61
N PRO A 584 -13.92 -15.60 -21.94
CA PRO A 584 -13.65 -15.28 -23.32
C PRO A 584 -12.29 -15.90 -23.69
N PRO A 585 -12.06 -16.22 -24.98
CA PRO A 585 -10.77 -16.74 -25.42
C PRO A 585 -9.62 -15.85 -24.93
N ARG A 586 -8.40 -16.40 -24.80
CA ARG A 586 -7.17 -15.65 -24.40
C ARG A 586 -6.86 -14.41 -25.25
N THR A 587 -7.64 -14.14 -26.29
CA THR A 587 -7.50 -13.03 -27.24
C THR A 587 -8.47 -11.87 -26.97
N VAL A 588 -9.32 -11.94 -25.94
CA VAL A 588 -10.37 -10.95 -25.66
C VAL A 588 -10.10 -10.24 -24.33
N ALA A 589 -10.18 -8.91 -24.34
CA ALA A 589 -10.07 -8.08 -23.14
C ALA A 589 -11.17 -8.43 -22.12
N LEU A 590 -10.83 -8.49 -20.84
CA LEU A 590 -11.81 -8.73 -19.79
C LEU A 590 -12.61 -7.45 -19.53
N SER A 591 -13.89 -7.60 -19.17
CA SER A 591 -14.65 -6.47 -18.64
C SER A 591 -14.08 -6.00 -17.29
N ILE A 592 -14.34 -4.74 -16.92
CA ILE A 592 -14.02 -4.20 -15.58
C ILE A 592 -14.62 -5.08 -14.47
N LYS A 593 -15.82 -5.63 -14.66
CA LYS A 593 -16.47 -6.52 -13.69
C LYS A 593 -15.63 -7.79 -13.48
N GLN A 594 -15.26 -8.48 -14.56
CA GLN A 594 -14.43 -9.69 -14.52
C GLN A 594 -13.05 -9.42 -13.91
N THR A 595 -12.44 -8.30 -14.26
CA THR A 595 -11.20 -7.81 -13.66
C THR A 595 -11.29 -7.74 -12.13
N ARG A 596 -12.32 -7.05 -11.61
CA ARG A 596 -12.54 -6.89 -10.16
C ARG A 596 -12.76 -8.23 -9.47
N HIS A 597 -13.48 -9.14 -10.10
CA HIS A 597 -13.75 -10.46 -9.54
C HIS A 597 -12.45 -11.28 -9.42
N ASN A 598 -11.63 -11.29 -10.47
CA ASN A 598 -10.36 -12.03 -10.44
C ASN A 598 -9.39 -11.45 -9.40
N LEU A 599 -9.31 -10.12 -9.34
CA LEU A 599 -8.54 -9.39 -8.33
C LEU A 599 -8.97 -9.72 -6.90
N ALA A 600 -10.27 -9.70 -6.63
CA ALA A 600 -10.82 -10.02 -5.32
C ALA A 600 -10.49 -11.46 -4.92
N LYS A 601 -10.62 -12.42 -5.84
CA LYS A 601 -10.20 -13.80 -5.61
C LYS A 601 -8.71 -13.87 -5.25
N VAL A 602 -7.86 -13.22 -6.03
CA VAL A 602 -6.40 -13.21 -5.85
C VAL A 602 -6.00 -12.59 -4.50
N ALA A 603 -6.60 -11.47 -4.13
CA ALA A 603 -6.41 -10.82 -2.83
C ALA A 603 -6.87 -11.72 -1.66
N TRP A 604 -7.96 -12.48 -1.82
CA TRP A 604 -8.39 -13.44 -0.81
C TRP A 604 -7.33 -14.51 -0.52
N TYR A 605 -6.66 -15.06 -1.55
CA TYR A 605 -5.56 -16.00 -1.32
C TYR A 605 -4.43 -15.37 -0.50
N ASN A 606 -4.14 -14.08 -0.69
CA ASN A 606 -3.12 -13.38 0.10
C ASN A 606 -3.46 -13.26 1.57
N VAL A 607 -4.71 -12.90 1.87
CA VAL A 607 -5.17 -12.82 3.26
C VAL A 607 -5.06 -14.19 3.93
N ARG A 608 -5.40 -15.27 3.21
CA ARG A 608 -5.25 -16.64 3.72
C ARG A 608 -3.79 -17.07 3.86
N GLN A 609 -2.90 -16.67 2.96
CA GLN A 609 -1.46 -16.93 3.13
C GLN A 609 -0.89 -16.20 4.34
N PHE A 610 -1.22 -14.91 4.51
CA PHE A 610 -0.86 -14.13 5.68
C PHE A 610 -1.35 -14.81 6.97
N GLU A 611 -2.61 -15.25 6.99
CA GLU A 611 -3.22 -15.97 8.12
C GLU A 611 -2.41 -17.22 8.49
N LEU A 612 -2.09 -18.09 7.52
CA LEU A 612 -1.33 -19.31 7.77
C LEU A 612 0.11 -19.00 8.22
N ASN A 613 0.77 -18.02 7.61
CA ASN A 613 2.14 -17.66 7.97
C ASN A 613 2.21 -17.11 9.40
N ARG A 614 1.36 -16.14 9.74
CA ARG A 614 1.33 -15.51 11.07
C ARG A 614 0.94 -16.46 12.18
N LYS A 615 -0.09 -17.29 11.96
CA LYS A 615 -0.63 -18.19 12.99
C LYS A 615 0.33 -19.33 13.36
N TYR A 616 1.19 -19.74 12.43
CA TYR A 616 2.08 -20.89 12.60
C TYR A 616 3.58 -20.57 12.50
N GLY A 617 3.95 -19.29 12.31
CA GLY A 617 5.35 -18.82 12.29
C GLY A 617 6.18 -19.50 11.21
N LEU A 618 5.74 -19.40 9.95
CA LEU A 618 6.28 -20.20 8.84
C LEU A 618 7.38 -19.49 8.05
N GLU A 619 7.54 -18.17 8.22
CA GLU A 619 8.36 -17.37 7.32
C GLU A 619 9.87 -17.63 7.47
N ASP A 620 10.31 -18.24 8.57
CA ASP A 620 11.69 -18.72 8.77
C ASP A 620 11.86 -20.23 8.51
N LYS A 621 10.76 -20.95 8.30
CA LYS A 621 10.74 -22.41 8.11
C LYS A 621 10.75 -22.82 6.66
N THR A 622 10.90 -21.85 5.77
CA THR A 622 10.66 -22.12 4.37
C THR A 622 11.61 -23.16 3.85
N ARG A 623 12.90 -23.11 4.20
CA ARG A 623 13.90 -24.13 3.78
C ARG A 623 13.45 -25.58 4.01
N GLN A 624 12.63 -25.82 5.04
CA GLN A 624 12.10 -27.14 5.42
C GLN A 624 10.83 -27.53 4.64
N SER A 625 10.23 -26.58 3.90
CA SER A 625 9.00 -26.77 3.13
C SER A 625 9.14 -27.60 1.86
N TRP A 626 10.36 -27.70 1.33
CA TRP A 626 10.60 -28.42 0.08
C TRP A 626 11.19 -29.80 0.37
N ALA A 627 10.36 -30.83 0.17
CA ALA A 627 10.79 -32.23 0.14
C ALA A 627 11.98 -32.43 -0.83
N ALA A 628 12.79 -33.45 -0.54
CA ALA A 628 14.09 -33.74 -1.17
C ALA A 628 14.20 -33.38 -2.66
N GLY A 629 15.15 -32.50 -3.02
CA GLY A 629 15.51 -32.17 -4.40
C GLY A 629 15.33 -30.69 -4.81
N ALA A 630 14.75 -29.83 -3.98
CA ALA A 630 14.70 -28.40 -4.24
C ALA A 630 16.00 -27.67 -3.82
N PRO A 631 16.52 -26.73 -4.65
CA PRO A 631 17.52 -25.75 -4.23
C PRO A 631 17.11 -25.12 -2.92
N GLN A 632 17.96 -25.35 -1.94
CA GLN A 632 17.76 -24.90 -0.57
C GLN A 632 17.87 -23.38 -0.57
N VAL A 633 16.79 -22.68 -0.22
CA VAL A 633 16.90 -21.27 0.17
C VAL A 633 17.99 -21.21 1.25
N SER A 634 18.95 -20.30 1.10
CA SER A 634 20.10 -20.19 2.01
C SER A 634 19.63 -20.08 3.47
N ALA A 635 20.42 -20.61 4.40
CA ALA A 635 20.08 -20.55 5.82
C ALA A 635 19.87 -19.09 6.27
N GLY A 636 18.83 -18.84 7.08
CA GLY A 636 18.51 -17.51 7.62
C GLY A 636 17.65 -16.61 6.71
N PHE A 637 17.27 -17.07 5.52
CA PHE A 637 16.36 -16.32 4.65
C PHE A 637 14.91 -16.49 5.07
N ARG A 638 14.20 -15.37 5.18
CA ARG A 638 12.75 -15.35 5.38
C ARG A 638 12.03 -15.34 4.06
N SER A 639 10.98 -16.14 3.95
CA SER A 639 10.06 -16.08 2.81
C SER A 639 8.71 -16.68 3.15
N TRP A 640 7.69 -16.29 2.39
CA TRP A 640 6.37 -16.87 2.59
C TRP A 640 6.28 -18.33 2.19
N GLY A 641 7.21 -18.92 1.45
CA GLY A 641 7.12 -20.33 1.07
C GLY A 641 6.10 -20.58 0.00
N GLU A 642 6.43 -20.02 -1.16
CA GLU A 642 5.56 -20.00 -2.31
C GLU A 642 5.86 -21.16 -3.27
N THR A 643 4.81 -21.53 -3.99
CA THR A 643 4.90 -22.43 -5.13
C THR A 643 4.85 -21.61 -6.41
N ALA A 644 5.11 -22.22 -7.58
CA ALA A 644 5.48 -21.49 -8.82
C ALA A 644 4.32 -20.68 -9.44
N ARG A 645 3.26 -20.49 -8.66
CA ARG A 645 1.88 -20.27 -9.03
C ARG A 645 1.12 -19.51 -7.93
N THR A 646 1.79 -18.58 -7.24
CA THR A 646 1.21 -17.64 -6.25
C THR A 646 1.01 -16.27 -6.87
N MET A 647 0.23 -15.41 -6.21
CA MET A 647 -0.19 -14.13 -6.79
C MET A 647 0.88 -13.02 -6.79
N PHE A 648 2.08 -13.30 -6.25
CA PHE A 648 3.23 -12.46 -6.54
C PHE A 648 3.80 -12.67 -7.95
N GLU A 649 3.48 -13.79 -8.62
CA GLU A 649 3.86 -14.07 -10.02
C GLU A 649 3.30 -13.06 -11.03
N THR A 650 2.15 -12.47 -10.74
CA THR A 650 1.42 -11.59 -11.66
C THR A 650 0.78 -10.48 -10.87
N ALA A 651 1.23 -9.24 -11.09
CA ALA A 651 0.71 -8.10 -10.36
C ALA A 651 -0.82 -7.98 -10.54
N PRO A 652 -1.59 -7.62 -9.49
CA PRO A 652 -3.05 -7.70 -9.51
C PRO A 652 -3.70 -7.01 -10.73
N HIS A 653 -3.22 -5.85 -11.15
CA HIS A 653 -3.77 -5.14 -12.32
C HIS A 653 -3.57 -5.89 -13.67
N PHE A 654 -2.65 -6.86 -13.78
CA PHE A 654 -2.54 -7.73 -14.96
C PHE A 654 -3.65 -8.78 -15.05
N VAL A 655 -4.36 -9.02 -13.95
CA VAL A 655 -5.52 -9.93 -13.96
C VAL A 655 -6.74 -9.27 -14.64
N ALA A 656 -6.53 -8.06 -15.21
CA ALA A 656 -7.53 -7.23 -15.87
C ALA A 656 -7.53 -7.28 -17.42
N ASP A 657 -6.40 -7.56 -18.07
CA ASP A 657 -6.27 -7.39 -19.53
C ASP A 657 -5.32 -8.45 -20.12
N HIS A 658 -5.67 -9.01 -21.28
CA HIS A 658 -4.80 -10.00 -21.91
C HIS A 658 -4.95 -10.19 -23.44
N ALA A 659 -5.22 -9.15 -24.21
CA ALA A 659 -4.98 -9.24 -25.66
C ALA A 659 -3.48 -9.04 -25.95
N ALA A 660 -2.70 -10.11 -25.78
CA ALA A 660 -1.32 -10.29 -26.28
C ALA A 660 -0.12 -9.79 -25.44
N LEU A 661 -0.13 -9.77 -24.10
CA LEU A 661 1.08 -9.41 -23.28
C LEU A 661 1.80 -8.13 -23.78
N THR A 662 1.09 -7.26 -24.50
CA THR A 662 1.69 -6.07 -25.08
C THR A 662 1.68 -5.03 -23.99
N PHE A 663 2.88 -4.63 -23.60
CA PHE A 663 3.23 -3.77 -22.48
C PHE A 663 2.79 -2.29 -22.68
N ASN A 664 1.56 -2.04 -23.13
CA ASN A 664 1.07 -0.69 -23.36
C ASN A 664 0.51 -0.10 -22.06
N PHE A 665 1.41 0.37 -21.21
CA PHE A 665 1.10 0.72 -19.84
C PHE A 665 0.69 2.19 -19.69
N THR A 666 -0.37 2.45 -18.93
CA THR A 666 -0.49 3.73 -18.23
C THR A 666 0.66 3.84 -17.23
N GLN A 667 1.07 5.07 -16.93
CA GLN A 667 2.16 5.31 -15.97
C GLN A 667 1.87 4.71 -14.58
N ALA A 668 0.61 4.76 -14.14
CA ALA A 668 0.15 4.15 -12.89
C ALA A 668 0.17 2.61 -12.93
N GLY A 669 -0.20 1.99 -14.05
CA GLY A 669 -0.08 0.54 -14.23
C GLY A 669 1.37 0.08 -14.12
N ASN A 670 2.28 0.75 -14.84
CA ASN A 670 3.73 0.48 -14.81
C ASN A 670 4.33 0.55 -13.39
N TYR A 671 3.90 1.56 -12.62
CA TYR A 671 4.27 1.69 -11.22
C TYR A 671 3.86 0.45 -10.43
N LEU A 672 2.59 0.07 -10.52
CA LEU A 672 2.03 -1.03 -9.74
C LEU A 672 2.68 -2.36 -10.12
N SER A 673 2.97 -2.59 -11.41
CA SER A 673 3.72 -3.77 -11.85
C SER A 673 5.08 -3.82 -11.19
N THR A 674 5.83 -2.72 -11.29
CA THR A 674 7.19 -2.67 -10.79
C THR A 674 7.23 -2.85 -9.28
N ALA A 675 6.36 -2.14 -8.53
CA ALA A 675 6.28 -2.26 -7.08
C ALA A 675 5.91 -3.68 -6.64
N TRP A 676 5.01 -4.35 -7.37
CA TRP A 676 4.59 -5.72 -7.05
C TRP A 676 5.67 -6.76 -7.34
N TYR A 677 6.33 -6.69 -8.50
CA TYR A 677 7.44 -7.59 -8.83
C TYR A 677 8.67 -7.36 -7.95
N SER A 678 8.92 -6.12 -7.50
CA SER A 678 9.97 -5.88 -6.52
C SER A 678 9.60 -6.43 -5.14
N LEU A 679 8.32 -6.37 -4.74
CA LEU A 679 7.84 -6.97 -3.51
C LEU A 679 7.97 -8.50 -3.53
N GLU A 680 7.67 -9.14 -4.66
CA GLU A 680 7.88 -10.58 -4.87
C GLU A 680 9.31 -11.00 -4.53
N GLN A 681 10.31 -10.27 -5.03
CA GLN A 681 11.73 -10.55 -4.79
C GLN A 681 12.11 -10.55 -3.31
N ILE A 682 11.45 -9.71 -2.53
CA ILE A 682 11.64 -9.63 -1.08
C ILE A 682 10.95 -10.79 -0.38
N ILE A 683 9.66 -11.01 -0.69
CA ILE A 683 8.81 -11.96 0.04
C ILE A 683 9.16 -13.41 -0.27
N ASN A 684 9.71 -13.69 -1.45
CA ASN A 684 10.05 -15.03 -1.92
C ASN A 684 11.54 -15.36 -1.83
N GLY A 685 12.35 -14.47 -1.27
CA GLY A 685 13.80 -14.70 -1.15
C GLY A 685 14.50 -14.97 -2.48
N GLY A 686 13.92 -14.52 -3.60
CA GLY A 686 14.44 -14.77 -4.95
C GLY A 686 13.93 -16.03 -5.67
N TYR A 687 13.02 -16.82 -5.06
CA TYR A 687 12.58 -18.13 -5.60
C TYR A 687 11.05 -18.27 -5.69
N LYS A 688 10.56 -18.78 -6.82
CA LYS A 688 9.13 -18.95 -7.10
C LYS A 688 8.58 -20.32 -6.63
N ALA A 689 9.39 -21.39 -6.68
CA ALA A 689 9.10 -22.70 -6.05
C ALA A 689 10.27 -23.66 -6.20
N GLY A 690 10.75 -24.27 -5.12
CA GLY A 690 11.81 -25.26 -5.22
C GLY A 690 13.00 -24.72 -6.04
N ALA A 691 13.22 -25.24 -7.25
CA ALA A 691 14.29 -24.78 -8.14
C ALA A 691 13.93 -23.58 -9.02
N PHE A 692 12.66 -23.26 -9.20
CA PHE A 692 12.20 -22.24 -10.13
C PHE A 692 12.49 -20.83 -9.57
N GLY A 693 13.26 -20.02 -10.31
CA GLY A 693 13.51 -18.61 -9.98
C GLY A 693 12.27 -17.74 -10.21
N ILE A 694 12.29 -16.53 -9.63
CA ILE A 694 11.33 -15.45 -9.95
C ILE A 694 11.38 -15.14 -11.45
N ASP A 695 10.29 -14.61 -12.01
CA ASP A 695 10.20 -14.26 -13.44
C ASP A 695 11.00 -13.00 -13.78
N TRP A 696 12.33 -13.14 -13.72
CA TRP A 696 13.28 -12.06 -13.95
C TRP A 696 13.23 -11.48 -15.37
N ASN A 697 12.56 -12.14 -16.34
CA ASN A 697 12.42 -11.63 -17.72
C ASN A 697 11.66 -10.31 -17.78
N TYR A 698 10.68 -10.11 -16.88
CA TYR A 698 9.82 -8.94 -16.91
C TYR A 698 10.35 -7.81 -16.03
N HIS A 699 11.12 -8.12 -14.98
CA HIS A 699 11.43 -7.14 -13.95
C HIS A 699 12.30 -5.95 -14.43
N PRO A 700 13.44 -6.17 -15.11
CA PRO A 700 14.19 -5.06 -15.73
C PRO A 700 13.35 -4.33 -16.78
N GLY A 701 12.51 -5.05 -17.53
CA GLY A 701 11.58 -4.46 -18.49
C GLY A 701 10.60 -3.48 -17.85
N HIS A 702 10.04 -3.80 -16.68
CA HIS A 702 9.14 -2.93 -15.94
C HIS A 702 9.86 -1.70 -15.36
N ILE A 703 11.04 -1.89 -14.76
CA ILE A 703 11.86 -0.77 -14.26
C ILE A 703 12.19 0.21 -15.41
N ALA A 704 12.60 -0.32 -16.57
CA ALA A 704 12.90 0.48 -17.75
C ALA A 704 11.64 1.09 -18.39
N GLY A 705 10.52 0.36 -18.38
CA GLY A 705 9.24 0.75 -18.94
C GLY A 705 8.69 2.02 -18.30
N MET A 706 8.91 2.23 -16.99
CA MET A 706 8.54 3.48 -16.32
C MET A 706 9.14 4.73 -16.99
N ALA A 707 10.39 4.65 -17.44
CA ALA A 707 11.08 5.74 -18.14
C ALA A 707 10.64 5.90 -19.60
N ARG A 708 10.09 4.86 -20.23
CA ARG A 708 9.62 4.89 -21.62
C ARG A 708 8.21 5.47 -21.75
N THR A 709 7.35 5.28 -20.75
CA THR A 709 5.95 5.73 -20.79
C THR A 709 5.74 7.21 -20.46
N ALA A 710 6.77 7.90 -19.98
CA ALA A 710 6.74 9.34 -19.77
C ALA A 710 8.13 9.93 -20.11
N PRO A 711 8.24 10.85 -21.09
CA PRO A 711 9.53 11.41 -21.53
C PRO A 711 10.37 12.04 -20.40
N ASN A 712 9.71 12.44 -19.30
CA ASN A 712 10.30 13.07 -18.13
C ASN A 712 10.36 12.15 -16.89
N ALA A 713 9.93 10.90 -16.98
CA ALA A 713 10.05 9.98 -15.86
C ALA A 713 11.54 9.62 -15.65
N PRO A 714 12.04 9.68 -14.41
CA PRO A 714 13.42 9.36 -14.11
C PRO A 714 13.68 7.89 -14.41
N TYR A 715 14.88 7.62 -14.91
CA TYR A 715 15.37 6.24 -14.98
C TYR A 715 15.94 5.85 -13.61
N HIS A 716 15.51 4.70 -13.08
CA HIS A 716 15.90 4.27 -11.74
C HIS A 716 17.14 3.35 -11.81
N ALA A 717 18.31 3.95 -12.05
CA ALA A 717 19.56 3.22 -12.25
C ALA A 717 20.00 2.42 -11.02
N TYR A 718 19.84 2.95 -9.81
CA TYR A 718 20.20 2.24 -8.58
C TYR A 718 19.24 1.09 -8.31
N ARG A 719 17.93 1.26 -8.50
CA ARG A 719 16.98 0.16 -8.40
C ARG A 719 17.18 -0.92 -9.48
N MET A 720 17.59 -0.54 -10.68
CA MET A 720 17.95 -1.52 -11.71
C MET A 720 19.16 -2.35 -11.27
N ALA A 721 20.24 -1.69 -10.82
CA ALA A 721 21.42 -2.36 -10.31
C ALA A 721 21.07 -3.25 -9.10
N TRP A 722 20.20 -2.77 -8.20
CA TRP A 722 19.66 -3.54 -7.08
C TRP A 722 19.02 -4.85 -7.53
N ALA A 723 18.09 -4.78 -8.48
CA ALA A 723 17.38 -5.94 -8.97
C ALA A 723 18.31 -6.93 -9.67
N LEU A 724 19.21 -6.47 -10.54
CA LEU A 724 20.13 -7.33 -11.28
C LEU A 724 21.17 -7.99 -10.35
N ILE A 725 21.71 -7.24 -9.39
CA ILE A 725 22.61 -7.80 -8.38
C ILE A 725 21.85 -8.85 -7.56
N TRP A 726 20.62 -8.57 -7.13
CA TRP A 726 19.83 -9.54 -6.38
C TRP A 726 19.56 -10.82 -7.19
N MET A 727 19.20 -10.67 -8.47
CA MET A 727 19.05 -11.80 -9.40
C MET A 727 20.28 -12.69 -9.46
N TYR A 728 21.48 -12.11 -9.60
CA TYR A 728 22.72 -12.87 -9.61
C TYR A 728 22.93 -13.67 -8.33
N GLN A 729 22.58 -13.07 -7.20
CA GLN A 729 22.80 -13.68 -5.89
C GLN A 729 21.79 -14.78 -5.57
N SER A 730 20.59 -14.72 -6.15
CA SER A 730 19.50 -15.63 -5.83
C SER A 730 19.30 -16.79 -6.79
N ILE A 731 20.03 -16.88 -7.91
CA ILE A 731 19.89 -17.98 -8.90
C ILE A 731 21.06 -18.96 -8.77
N PRO A 732 20.84 -20.23 -8.37
CA PRO A 732 21.87 -21.27 -8.42
C PRO A 732 22.04 -21.78 -9.86
N LEU A 733 23.23 -22.28 -10.23
CA LEU A 733 23.38 -23.15 -11.42
C LEU A 733 22.46 -24.35 -11.21
N GLN A 734 21.33 -24.37 -11.92
CA GLN A 734 20.60 -25.61 -12.11
C GLN A 734 21.46 -26.51 -13.00
N ASP A 735 21.78 -27.70 -12.49
CA ASP A 735 22.34 -28.77 -13.31
C ASP A 735 21.27 -29.24 -14.28
N TRP A 736 21.31 -28.67 -15.49
CA TRP A 736 20.43 -29.01 -16.61
C TRP A 736 20.39 -30.51 -16.93
N ARG A 737 21.34 -31.31 -16.43
CA ARG A 737 21.40 -32.76 -16.65
C ARG A 737 20.34 -33.54 -15.86
N THR A 738 19.72 -32.95 -14.82
CA THR A 738 18.89 -33.71 -13.86
C THR A 738 17.39 -33.40 -13.91
N THR A 739 16.96 -32.40 -14.68
CA THR A 739 15.53 -32.03 -14.80
C THR A 739 15.11 -32.03 -16.27
N PRO A 740 14.09 -32.80 -16.67
CA PRO A 740 13.67 -32.86 -18.07
C PRO A 740 13.18 -31.47 -18.51
N PRO A 741 13.54 -31.03 -19.73
CA PRO A 741 13.07 -29.76 -20.27
C PRO A 741 11.54 -29.79 -20.34
N VAL A 742 10.89 -28.89 -19.61
CA VAL A 742 9.44 -28.76 -19.66
C VAL A 742 9.09 -28.22 -21.06
N PRO A 743 8.30 -28.92 -21.90
CA PRO A 743 8.20 -28.62 -23.34
C PRO A 743 7.57 -27.28 -23.72
N TRP A 744 7.10 -26.48 -22.76
CA TRP A 744 6.21 -25.33 -23.02
C TRP A 744 6.68 -23.98 -22.48
N THR A 745 7.91 -23.88 -21.95
CA THR A 745 8.43 -22.60 -21.42
C THR A 745 9.83 -22.35 -21.96
N PRO A 746 9.94 -21.66 -23.10
CA PRO A 746 11.18 -20.99 -23.44
C PRO A 746 11.46 -19.96 -22.32
N GLN A 747 12.70 -19.89 -21.81
CA GLN A 747 13.29 -18.70 -21.16
C GLN A 747 13.15 -18.45 -19.64
N SER A 748 12.50 -19.29 -18.81
CA SER A 748 12.26 -18.90 -17.38
C SER A 748 12.87 -19.78 -16.28
N PHE A 749 13.73 -20.76 -16.58
CA PHE A 749 14.17 -21.74 -15.58
C PHE A 749 15.68 -21.84 -15.43
N GLY A 750 16.27 -21.00 -14.57
CA GLY A 750 17.70 -21.01 -14.31
C GLY A 750 18.54 -20.62 -15.53
N PHE A 751 19.67 -19.93 -15.32
CA PHE A 751 20.68 -19.65 -16.35
C PHE A 751 20.14 -19.29 -17.74
N SER A 752 19.09 -18.46 -17.82
CA SER A 752 18.74 -17.83 -19.09
C SER A 752 19.88 -16.87 -19.41
N GLN A 753 20.69 -17.24 -20.40
CA GLN A 753 21.91 -16.52 -20.76
C GLN A 753 21.59 -15.08 -21.19
N ARG A 754 20.38 -14.86 -21.74
CA ARG A 754 19.79 -13.54 -22.00
C ARG A 754 19.68 -12.69 -20.74
N GLN A 755 19.20 -13.24 -19.63
CA GLN A 755 19.01 -12.53 -18.37
C GLN A 755 20.35 -12.30 -17.65
N PHE A 756 21.20 -13.33 -17.60
CA PHE A 756 22.43 -13.27 -16.82
C PHE A 756 23.46 -12.32 -17.43
N GLY A 757 23.48 -12.17 -18.76
CA GLY A 757 24.34 -11.16 -19.40
C GLY A 757 23.94 -9.72 -19.08
N GLN A 758 22.66 -9.43 -18.75
CA GLN A 758 22.13 -8.05 -18.71
C GLN A 758 22.84 -7.12 -17.74
N GLY A 759 23.37 -7.60 -16.62
CA GLY A 759 24.16 -6.78 -15.69
C GLY A 759 25.62 -6.54 -16.10
N LEU A 760 26.11 -7.20 -17.17
CA LEU A 760 27.32 -6.74 -17.87
C LEU A 760 27.03 -5.56 -18.79
N ASP A 761 25.77 -5.29 -19.11
CA ASP A 761 25.38 -4.03 -19.72
C ASP A 761 24.97 -3.08 -18.60
N LEU A 762 25.58 -1.89 -18.49
CA LEU A 762 24.81 -0.79 -17.90
C LEU A 762 23.74 -0.44 -18.91
N VAL A 763 22.61 -1.10 -18.73
CA VAL A 763 21.24 -0.68 -19.01
C VAL A 763 21.14 0.39 -20.10
N TYR A 764 20.47 0.03 -21.20
CA TYR A 764 19.97 0.90 -22.24
C TYR A 764 19.79 2.36 -21.79
N GLY A 765 20.54 3.29 -22.39
CA GLY A 765 20.43 4.72 -22.11
C GLY A 765 21.25 5.24 -20.93
N SER A 766 22.16 4.46 -20.32
CA SER A 766 22.99 4.95 -19.20
C SER A 766 23.84 6.21 -19.52
N ALA A 767 24.28 6.37 -20.78
CA ALA A 767 24.89 7.60 -21.26
C ALA A 767 23.88 8.76 -21.36
N GLU A 768 22.61 8.47 -21.65
CA GLU A 768 21.53 9.45 -21.60
C GLU A 768 21.22 9.88 -20.17
N LEU A 769 21.32 8.99 -19.18
CA LEU A 769 21.12 9.32 -17.76
C LEU A 769 22.20 10.27 -17.25
N GLU A 770 23.43 10.01 -17.66
CA GLU A 770 24.56 10.91 -17.44
C GLU A 770 24.33 12.27 -18.11
N ALA A 771 23.88 12.28 -19.37
CA ALA A 771 23.56 13.50 -20.10
C ALA A 771 22.40 14.30 -19.49
N ARG A 772 21.42 13.63 -18.87
CA ARG A 772 20.30 14.24 -18.13
C ARG A 772 20.68 14.71 -16.72
N GLY A 773 21.85 14.29 -16.21
CA GLY A 773 22.33 14.63 -14.86
C GLY A 773 21.70 13.78 -13.74
N ASP A 774 21.02 12.69 -14.06
CA ASP A 774 20.40 11.78 -13.09
C ASP A 774 21.47 11.05 -12.24
N ILE A 775 22.59 10.70 -12.89
CA ILE A 775 23.79 10.14 -12.28
C ILE A 775 25.04 10.83 -12.84
N THR A 776 26.11 10.85 -12.05
CA THR A 776 27.43 11.29 -12.53
C THR A 776 28.17 10.15 -13.23
N ARG A 777 29.16 10.47 -14.08
CA ARG A 777 30.05 9.45 -14.68
C ARG A 777 30.71 8.54 -13.64
N ALA A 778 31.11 9.12 -12.50
CA ALA A 778 31.70 8.38 -11.39
C ALA A 778 30.71 7.38 -10.78
N GLU A 779 29.46 7.78 -10.59
CA GLU A 779 28.40 6.89 -10.10
C GLU A 779 28.05 5.80 -11.12
N ARG A 780 28.03 6.15 -12.40
CA ARG A 780 27.84 5.19 -13.49
C ARG A 780 28.93 4.13 -13.51
N ALA A 781 30.19 4.52 -13.39
CA ALA A 781 31.33 3.61 -13.28
C ALA A 781 31.22 2.74 -12.02
N GLN A 782 30.85 3.34 -10.89
CA GLN A 782 30.66 2.62 -9.63
C GLN A 782 29.57 1.54 -9.72
N LEU A 783 28.44 1.84 -10.34
CA LEU A 783 27.36 0.87 -10.60
C LEU A 783 27.81 -0.23 -11.56
N GLN A 784 28.51 0.12 -12.64
CA GLN A 784 29.00 -0.86 -13.63
C GLN A 784 29.97 -1.86 -13.01
N GLU A 785 30.95 -1.35 -12.29
CA GLU A 785 31.95 -2.16 -11.60
C GLU A 785 31.27 -3.11 -10.61
N SER A 786 30.28 -2.62 -9.86
CA SER A 786 29.54 -3.42 -8.87
C SER A 786 28.74 -4.56 -9.51
N MET A 787 28.05 -4.29 -10.62
CA MET A 787 27.31 -5.33 -11.35
C MET A 787 28.24 -6.36 -11.99
N ALA A 788 29.37 -5.92 -12.57
CA ALA A 788 30.37 -6.82 -13.14
C ALA A 788 31.02 -7.71 -12.06
N LEU A 789 31.32 -7.16 -10.88
CA LEU A 789 31.82 -7.92 -9.75
C LEU A 789 30.77 -8.89 -9.18
N ALA A 790 29.50 -8.50 -9.11
CA ALA A 790 28.41 -9.37 -8.69
C ALA A 790 28.23 -10.55 -9.67
N PHE A 791 28.30 -10.28 -10.97
CA PHE A 791 28.33 -11.30 -12.02
C PHE A 791 29.51 -12.25 -11.81
N LEU A 792 30.75 -11.74 -11.70
CA LEU A 792 31.95 -12.55 -11.51
C LEU A 792 31.91 -13.38 -10.23
N GLY A 793 31.38 -12.82 -9.14
CA GLY A 793 31.24 -13.48 -7.86
C GLY A 793 30.34 -14.71 -7.90
N VAL A 794 29.48 -14.84 -8.91
CA VAL A 794 28.70 -16.04 -9.23
C VAL A 794 29.42 -16.84 -10.32
N ALA A 795 29.93 -16.16 -11.35
CA ALA A 795 30.56 -16.74 -12.52
C ALA A 795 31.69 -17.72 -12.14
N GLU A 796 32.53 -17.28 -11.22
CA GLU A 796 33.75 -17.95 -10.78
C GLU A 796 33.52 -19.04 -9.72
N ARG A 797 32.30 -19.17 -9.17
CA ARG A 797 31.96 -20.29 -8.24
C ARG A 797 31.94 -21.65 -8.92
N TYR A 798 31.94 -21.64 -10.25
CA TYR A 798 31.70 -22.80 -11.08
C TYR A 798 32.82 -22.99 -12.07
N ARG A 799 33.19 -24.25 -12.31
CA ARG A 799 34.20 -24.57 -13.33
C ARG A 799 33.66 -24.23 -14.72
N PRO A 800 34.49 -23.80 -15.68
CA PRO A 800 34.04 -23.46 -17.02
C PRO A 800 33.24 -24.56 -17.73
N GLU A 801 33.43 -25.83 -17.34
CA GLU A 801 32.72 -27.01 -17.87
C GLU A 801 31.29 -27.15 -17.32
N GLN A 802 31.02 -26.51 -16.18
CA GLN A 802 29.71 -26.49 -15.53
C GLN A 802 28.82 -25.37 -16.11
N TRP A 803 29.39 -24.44 -16.88
CA TRP A 803 28.65 -23.42 -17.62
C TRP A 803 27.93 -24.01 -18.84
N VAL A 804 26.78 -23.45 -19.20
CA VAL A 804 26.02 -23.88 -20.39
C VAL A 804 26.82 -23.59 -21.64
N ARG A 805 27.25 -24.65 -22.34
CA ARG A 805 28.08 -24.59 -23.56
C ARG A 805 27.31 -24.83 -24.87
N ARG A 806 26.06 -25.37 -24.87
CA ARG A 806 25.21 -25.59 -26.07
C ARG A 806 24.40 -24.33 -26.40
N VAL A 807 24.29 -23.93 -27.68
CA VAL A 807 23.12 -24.09 -28.58
C VAL A 807 23.55 -23.76 -30.04
N ALA A 808 23.28 -24.65 -31.00
CA ALA A 808 23.12 -24.32 -32.42
C ALA A 808 21.83 -25.02 -32.88
N ASP A 809 20.96 -24.28 -33.58
CA ASP A 809 19.57 -24.66 -33.85
C ASP A 809 19.40 -25.15 -35.30
N ASP A 810 19.90 -26.35 -35.61
CA ASP A 810 19.47 -27.05 -36.81
C ASP A 810 19.07 -28.51 -36.50
N ASP A 811 18.22 -29.08 -37.36
CA ASP A 811 17.74 -30.47 -37.22
C ASP A 811 18.87 -31.51 -37.39
N ALA A 812 20.04 -31.14 -37.91
CA ALA A 812 21.20 -32.03 -37.99
C ALA A 812 21.89 -32.23 -36.62
N HIS A 813 21.65 -31.35 -35.65
CA HIS A 813 22.24 -31.39 -34.31
C HIS A 813 21.35 -32.05 -33.24
N ARG A 814 20.13 -32.49 -33.59
CA ARG A 814 19.19 -33.15 -32.66
C ARG A 814 19.48 -34.64 -32.42
N SER A 815 20.28 -35.28 -33.26
CA SER A 815 20.44 -36.75 -33.26
C SER A 815 21.79 -37.27 -32.76
N ALA A 816 22.73 -36.40 -32.39
CA ALA A 816 24.05 -36.84 -31.94
C ALA A 816 24.11 -36.98 -30.41
N ASP A 817 24.18 -38.22 -29.94
CA ASP A 817 24.56 -38.60 -28.56
C ASP A 817 26.00 -38.21 -28.18
N ASN A 818 26.68 -37.40 -29.00
CA ASN A 818 28.04 -36.97 -28.77
C ASN A 818 28.05 -35.53 -28.22
N PHE A 819 28.46 -35.44 -26.97
CA PHE A 819 28.75 -34.19 -26.24
C PHE A 819 29.94 -33.41 -26.83
N GLU A 820 30.61 -33.96 -27.84
CA GLU A 820 31.72 -33.34 -28.53
C GLU A 820 31.38 -33.18 -30.01
N THR A 821 31.52 -31.95 -30.52
CA THR A 821 32.02 -31.53 -31.86
C THR A 821 31.23 -30.45 -32.61
N ALA A 822 30.04 -30.04 -32.18
CA ALA A 822 29.25 -29.07 -32.96
C ALA A 822 29.44 -27.57 -32.62
N ASN A 823 29.95 -27.19 -31.44
CA ASN A 823 30.27 -25.78 -31.15
C ASN A 823 31.73 -25.45 -31.56
N TYR A 824 31.99 -25.73 -32.83
CA TYR A 824 33.21 -25.48 -33.61
C TYR A 824 32.81 -24.73 -34.90
N VAL A 825 32.20 -23.55 -34.82
CA VAL A 825 32.16 -22.62 -35.97
C VAL A 825 32.27 -21.20 -35.40
N ALA A 826 33.38 -20.48 -35.46
CA ALA A 826 34.20 -19.99 -36.59
C ALA A 826 33.58 -18.81 -37.37
N HIS A 827 32.40 -18.32 -37.01
CA HIS A 827 31.87 -17.09 -37.58
C HIS A 827 31.57 -16.04 -36.52
N PHE A 828 32.64 -15.34 -36.11
CA PHE A 828 32.51 -13.94 -35.69
C PHE A 828 31.96 -13.17 -36.89
N VAL A 829 30.70 -12.73 -36.82
CA VAL A 829 30.14 -11.76 -37.77
C VAL A 829 30.27 -10.39 -37.12
N PRO A 830 31.37 -9.64 -37.38
CA PRO A 830 31.45 -8.27 -36.93
C PRO A 830 30.23 -7.52 -37.48
N ASN A 831 29.49 -6.86 -36.58
CA ASN A 831 28.26 -6.09 -36.86
C ASN A 831 26.94 -6.89 -36.97
N HIS A 832 26.84 -8.12 -36.46
CA HIS A 832 25.51 -8.73 -36.26
C HIS A 832 24.84 -8.11 -35.02
N VAL A 833 24.12 -7.00 -35.26
CA VAL A 833 23.42 -6.22 -34.23
C VAL A 833 22.02 -6.83 -34.00
N GLU A 834 21.94 -8.07 -33.51
CA GLU A 834 20.69 -8.49 -32.86
C GLU A 834 20.85 -8.28 -31.36
N GLY A 835 20.10 -7.30 -30.82
CA GLY A 835 20.11 -6.89 -29.42
C GLY A 835 19.61 -7.94 -28.42
N TRP A 836 19.60 -9.22 -28.80
CA TRP A 836 19.05 -10.32 -28.02
C TRP A 836 20.04 -11.49 -28.14
N CYS A 837 20.61 -11.95 -27.02
CA CYS A 837 21.44 -13.18 -26.98
C CYS A 837 20.57 -14.44 -27.20
N GLU A 838 19.75 -14.47 -28.25
CA GLU A 838 18.88 -15.58 -28.63
C GLU A 838 19.52 -16.36 -29.80
N TRP A 839 19.16 -17.63 -29.94
CA TRP A 839 19.49 -18.47 -31.11
C TRP A 839 20.94 -19.00 -31.29
N GLY A 840 21.80 -18.95 -30.26
CA GLY A 840 23.02 -19.78 -30.21
C GLY A 840 24.38 -19.07 -30.22
N TYR A 841 24.44 -17.75 -30.41
CA TYR A 841 25.68 -16.96 -30.52
C TYR A 841 26.19 -16.40 -29.16
N GLN A 842 26.32 -17.26 -28.15
CA GLN A 842 26.62 -16.80 -26.78
C GLN A 842 28.01 -16.21 -26.62
N ALA A 843 29.03 -16.85 -27.20
CA ALA A 843 30.40 -16.34 -27.16
C ALA A 843 30.49 -14.94 -27.78
N ASP A 844 29.81 -14.71 -28.90
CA ASP A 844 29.78 -13.42 -29.59
C ASP A 844 29.04 -12.36 -28.77
N CYS A 845 27.92 -12.73 -28.13
CA CYS A 845 27.19 -11.82 -27.25
C CYS A 845 28.06 -11.34 -26.09
N TYR A 846 28.74 -12.26 -25.38
CA TYR A 846 29.64 -11.88 -24.28
C TYR A 846 30.88 -11.13 -24.76
N TYR A 847 31.40 -11.45 -25.96
CA TYR A 847 32.50 -10.72 -26.57
C TYR A 847 32.13 -9.24 -26.79
N GLU A 848 30.99 -8.95 -27.42
CA GLU A 848 30.57 -7.57 -27.66
C GLU A 848 30.26 -6.82 -26.35
N ARG A 849 29.67 -7.49 -25.34
CA ARG A 849 29.44 -6.86 -24.01
C ARG A 849 30.75 -6.48 -23.33
N ILE A 850 31.71 -7.40 -23.28
CA ILE A 850 33.01 -7.15 -22.63
C ILE A 850 33.81 -6.10 -23.42
N LYS A 851 33.71 -6.10 -24.76
CA LYS A 851 34.28 -5.06 -25.62
C LYS A 851 33.69 -3.69 -25.31
N ASN A 852 32.35 -3.58 -25.22
CA ASN A 852 31.68 -2.34 -24.86
C ASN A 852 32.10 -1.86 -23.47
N LEU A 853 32.28 -2.77 -22.51
CA LEU A 853 32.82 -2.44 -21.19
C LEU A 853 34.25 -1.88 -21.26
N LYS A 854 35.13 -2.52 -22.05
CA LYS A 854 36.51 -2.05 -22.31
C LYS A 854 36.51 -0.64 -22.92
N GLU A 855 35.71 -0.43 -23.96
CA GLU A 855 35.62 0.84 -24.69
C GLU A 855 35.00 1.96 -23.82
N SER A 856 34.07 1.63 -22.93
CA SER A 856 33.43 2.61 -22.03
C SER A 856 34.37 3.18 -20.96
N GLY A 857 35.40 2.41 -20.56
CA GLY A 857 36.28 2.75 -19.44
C GLY A 857 35.57 2.81 -18.08
N LEU A 858 34.39 2.18 -17.94
CA LEU A 858 33.58 2.21 -16.71
C LEU A 858 33.95 1.11 -15.71
N VAL A 859 34.76 0.12 -16.11
CA VAL A 859 35.24 -0.97 -15.27
C VAL A 859 36.75 -0.91 -15.08
N THR A 860 37.23 -1.41 -13.94
CA THR A 860 38.66 -1.46 -13.67
C THR A 860 39.38 -2.47 -14.59
N PRO A 861 40.65 -2.24 -14.95
CA PRO A 861 41.44 -3.21 -15.74
C PRO A 861 41.48 -4.61 -15.11
N THR A 862 41.48 -4.68 -13.77
CA THR A 862 41.44 -5.93 -13.01
C THR A 862 40.13 -6.69 -13.25
N THR A 863 38.98 -6.02 -13.11
CA THR A 863 37.67 -6.61 -13.34
C THR A 863 37.49 -7.03 -14.80
N LEU A 864 37.93 -6.19 -15.76
CA LEU A 864 37.92 -6.51 -17.18
C LEU A 864 38.75 -7.77 -17.48
N THR A 865 39.96 -7.87 -16.93
CA THR A 865 40.83 -9.05 -17.12
C THR A 865 40.18 -10.32 -16.59
N ARG A 866 39.50 -10.25 -15.45
CA ARG A 866 38.75 -11.40 -14.89
C ARG A 866 37.60 -11.83 -15.80
N LEU A 867 36.81 -10.88 -16.32
CA LEU A 867 35.74 -11.17 -17.29
C LEU A 867 36.28 -11.86 -18.54
N VAL A 868 37.36 -11.33 -19.12
CA VAL A 868 37.98 -11.90 -20.32
C VAL A 868 38.53 -13.31 -20.05
N ASN A 869 39.17 -13.53 -18.90
CA ASN A 869 39.71 -14.84 -18.54
C ASN A 869 38.62 -15.88 -18.25
N TRP A 870 37.54 -15.48 -17.57
CA TRP A 870 36.37 -16.33 -17.38
C TRP A 870 35.77 -16.72 -18.75
N ALA A 871 35.52 -15.75 -19.62
CA ALA A 871 34.92 -15.99 -20.94
C ALA A 871 35.81 -16.88 -21.82
N ALA A 872 37.13 -16.66 -21.80
CA ALA A 872 38.10 -17.52 -22.48
C ALA A 872 38.14 -18.94 -21.92
N GLY A 873 37.90 -19.13 -20.61
CA GLY A 873 37.76 -20.45 -20.01
C GLY A 873 36.48 -21.17 -20.46
N VAL A 874 35.36 -20.45 -20.55
CA VAL A 874 34.07 -21.02 -20.97
C VAL A 874 34.04 -21.30 -22.48
N TRP A 875 34.56 -20.40 -23.29
CA TRP A 875 34.58 -20.46 -24.76
C TRP A 875 36.00 -20.32 -25.34
N PRO A 876 36.87 -21.32 -25.23
CA PRO A 876 38.30 -21.19 -25.57
C PRO A 876 38.64 -20.86 -27.04
N LYS A 877 37.65 -20.92 -27.95
CA LYS A 877 37.82 -20.60 -29.38
C LYS A 877 37.34 -19.20 -29.77
N GLY A 878 36.80 -18.43 -28.83
CA GLY A 878 36.48 -17.03 -29.08
C GLY A 878 37.75 -16.18 -29.19
N GLU A 879 37.65 -15.01 -29.82
CA GLU A 879 38.79 -14.11 -30.06
C GLU A 879 39.18 -13.26 -28.83
N TRP A 880 39.08 -13.82 -27.62
CA TRP A 880 39.25 -13.11 -26.34
C TRP A 880 40.60 -12.42 -26.17
N ALA A 881 41.64 -12.89 -26.85
CA ALA A 881 42.95 -12.27 -26.87
C ALA A 881 42.93 -10.83 -27.40
N LYS A 882 41.96 -10.46 -28.24
CA LYS A 882 41.77 -9.08 -28.72
C LYS A 882 41.22 -8.13 -27.62
N LEU A 883 40.58 -8.70 -26.59
CA LEU A 883 40.02 -7.95 -25.46
C LEU A 883 40.96 -7.85 -24.26
N ARG A 884 41.94 -8.76 -24.14
CA ARG A 884 43.12 -8.54 -23.29
C ARG A 884 43.88 -7.29 -23.71
#